data_AF-D8FBH5-F1
#
_entry.id   AF-D8FBH5-F1
#
_cell.length_a   1.000
_cell.length_b   1.000
_cell.length_c   1.000
_cell.angle_alpha   90.00
_cell.angle_beta   90.00
_cell.angle_gamma   90.00
#
_symmetry.space_group_name_H-M   'P 1'
#
loop_
_entity.id
_entity.type
_entity.pdbx_description
1 polymer ?
#
loop_
_entity_poly.entity_id
_entity_poly.type
_entity_poly.pdbx_seq_one_letter_code
_entity_poly.pdbx_strand_id
1 'polypeptide(L)'
;MKRNQLKGLTPFPLLFFSLSLYFLSACGAPQKLKEIAYVPEKDIPKTVAVMPARLLPGTKDETGFQIKPGSEDEAFVDKLVRGVINNQLTGKGYNTIPLARVDQKLDASPEGKNWQKTPPETLCRLLGTNGLIFPEIINATMLKTVAYDEYSVEVRITLFNNSGEKLGSWTESASKKKIAIPTSAISALATIAVAAMDEPAKKHMRLVIYDWGWKISQFIPDSPHGNELPEILSVDTNVDKGVFGEGSQIEVELNAEKGLRCFFDLGQFKQSIPMHYTSGGIYKGVYRVREGEQAKALPLTLHLVKPNGIERTWAETGMITIDAVAPPPPKNLNISSGKQGISLSWSAPGSEDLSEFLVERSEKAVGDFQPLETTRDFKYLDTGVTQGKRYYYRVRSVDRLGNRSSATKVRDLTMPYFETVRLPAQFKGPLVPGTYSVEGTCIVPEGETATVRPGTKFNFSSDAKMIAKGALTIQGDTKNRVFLEGEGWKGIDIPEGGRLAITNAAVSGCSPCLNAEGGLLEATGVSLRGSEGTGILTGKNSPFELSGLTVSGFNEGILIKGGQGRIDKSNITENTVGLMFQGGNAEITNNNIFENRDLDINAGRKLVLDDNYLGATDINKLKLEGDILVASLLNAPYPKGTRVVLLDKEEVTPKMMAEHFRSLKSAGIEAFKNRRFGDAHQALQKALSLKEDREVYLYLAYTQMILGDASASEETLEKGIAAFPYEVRLYQVYARQLAARGENEKALKLVDRALQMSPDDPTLKVIRQNLTAPPASERQFSNKKPAPQKARPLEKAVEGAASAKWQGIASFKASKYTEAEKLLSRSLSKPDRETYLYLIYAQMRLNKKQALATTLQKSIEDFPDEVRFYRLYAKHLADKGEIKEALVQVQAGLKSHPDDFQLQMLENFLKESLEEKQEK
;
A
#
# COMPACT_ATOMS: atom_id res chain seq x y z
N MET A 1 33.90 -79.86 5.79
CA MET A 1 32.99 -80.28 4.70
C MET A 1 32.52 -78.99 4.00
N LYS A 2 32.78 -78.68 2.71
CA LYS A 2 32.27 -79.28 1.44
C LYS A 2 30.74 -79.51 1.52
N ARG A 3 29.82 -78.99 0.67
CA ARG A 3 29.76 -78.22 -0.61
C ARG A 3 28.54 -77.24 -0.52
N ASN A 4 28.13 -76.34 -1.45
CA ASN A 4 28.52 -75.86 -2.79
C ASN A 4 28.05 -74.36 -2.94
N GLN A 5 28.69 -73.46 -3.70
CA GLN A 5 28.42 -73.05 -5.12
C GLN A 5 26.99 -72.53 -5.47
N LEU A 6 26.79 -71.41 -6.20
CA LEU A 6 27.69 -70.30 -6.63
C LEU A 6 26.87 -69.12 -7.26
N LYS A 7 27.39 -67.89 -7.11
CA LYS A 7 27.12 -66.60 -7.82
C LYS A 7 26.02 -65.69 -7.22
N GLY A 8 26.27 -64.41 -6.93
CA GLY A 8 27.53 -63.64 -6.94
C GLY A 8 27.32 -62.16 -6.57
N LEU A 9 28.40 -61.49 -6.13
CA LEU A 9 28.53 -60.05 -5.82
C LEU A 9 27.81 -59.50 -4.56
N THR A 10 28.63 -58.98 -3.64
CA THR A 10 28.32 -58.14 -2.47
C THR A 10 29.52 -57.20 -2.25
N PRO A 11 29.49 -56.20 -1.33
CA PRO A 11 28.35 -55.57 -0.65
C PRO A 11 28.35 -54.02 -0.75
N PHE A 12 27.21 -53.39 -0.45
CA PHE A 12 27.17 -52.15 0.34
C PHE A 12 25.84 -52.14 1.14
N PRO A 13 25.85 -52.25 2.48
CA PRO A 13 24.64 -52.60 3.23
C PRO A 13 23.82 -51.40 3.73
N LEU A 14 22.54 -51.69 3.97
CA LEU A 14 21.62 -50.95 4.83
C LEU A 14 22.23 -50.68 6.23
N LEU A 15 22.02 -49.51 6.89
CA LEU A 15 20.81 -48.93 7.50
C LEU A 15 20.50 -49.49 8.92
N PHE A 16 20.17 -48.57 9.85
CA PHE A 16 19.69 -48.75 11.24
C PHE A 16 20.66 -49.38 12.29
N PHE A 17 20.58 -49.08 13.60
CA PHE A 17 20.21 -47.86 14.35
C PHE A 17 20.50 -48.07 15.85
N SER A 18 21.34 -47.23 16.46
CA SER A 18 21.40 -46.92 17.91
C SER A 18 22.62 -45.99 18.09
N LEU A 19 22.48 -44.74 18.56
CA LEU A 19 22.33 -44.37 19.97
C LEU A 19 23.34 -45.09 20.89
N SER A 20 24.07 -44.43 21.78
CA SER A 20 24.02 -43.00 22.21
C SER A 20 25.24 -42.65 23.09
N LEU A 21 25.36 -41.36 23.47
CA LEU A 21 26.43 -40.74 24.29
C LEU A 21 27.84 -40.80 23.65
N TYR A 22 28.52 -39.69 23.32
CA TYR A 22 28.75 -38.47 24.09
C TYR A 22 29.06 -37.32 23.14
N PHE A 23 28.43 -36.15 23.31
CA PHE A 23 29.05 -34.81 23.17
C PHE A 23 27.98 -33.72 23.38
N LEU A 24 28.06 -33.01 24.50
CA LEU A 24 27.58 -31.62 24.64
C LEU A 24 28.19 -30.98 25.89
N SER A 25 29.19 -30.12 25.70
CA SER A 25 29.58 -29.09 26.67
C SER A 25 30.08 -27.88 25.88
N ALA A 26 29.42 -26.74 26.09
CA ALA A 26 29.59 -25.53 25.27
C ALA A 26 30.21 -24.40 26.10
N CYS A 27 30.68 -23.34 25.42
CA CYS A 27 30.88 -22.05 26.07
C CYS A 27 30.67 -20.89 25.09
N GLY A 28 29.41 -20.50 24.89
CA GLY A 28 29.08 -19.08 24.77
C GLY A 28 29.02 -18.46 26.17
N ALA A 29 28.97 -17.13 26.28
CA ALA A 29 28.45 -16.53 27.51
C ALA A 29 27.03 -17.09 27.70
N PRO A 30 26.68 -17.62 28.89
CA PRO A 30 25.66 -18.64 28.97
C PRO A 30 24.31 -18.11 28.49
N GLN A 31 23.79 -18.72 27.42
CA GLN A 31 22.46 -19.27 27.58
C GLN A 31 22.51 -20.01 28.92
N LYS A 32 21.75 -19.56 29.92
CA LYS A 32 21.28 -20.51 30.92
C LYS A 32 20.76 -21.67 30.07
N LEU A 33 21.36 -22.85 30.22
CA LEU A 33 20.68 -24.07 29.80
C LEU A 33 19.25 -23.87 30.32
N LYS A 34 18.26 -23.82 29.42
CA LYS A 34 16.88 -23.91 29.85
C LYS A 34 16.88 -25.20 30.65
N GLU A 35 16.75 -25.08 31.97
CA GLU A 35 16.69 -26.26 32.84
C GLU A 35 15.54 -27.06 32.27
N ILE A 36 15.88 -28.19 31.65
CA ILE A 36 14.87 -29.17 31.25
C ILE A 36 14.41 -29.68 32.60
N ALA A 37 13.36 -29.04 33.10
CA ALA A 37 12.76 -29.33 34.37
C ALA A 37 12.23 -30.76 34.27
N TYR A 38 13.07 -31.70 34.71
CA TYR A 38 12.77 -33.11 34.67
C TYR A 38 11.70 -33.36 35.71
N VAL A 39 10.45 -33.36 35.26
CA VAL A 39 9.30 -33.75 36.07
C VAL A 39 9.25 -35.27 36.07
N PRO A 40 9.42 -35.95 37.23
CA PRO A 40 9.25 -37.39 37.28
C PRO A 40 7.81 -37.75 36.89
N GLU A 41 7.64 -38.79 36.07
CA GLU A 41 6.34 -39.17 35.49
C GLU A 41 5.22 -39.32 36.53
N LYS A 42 5.55 -39.88 37.69
CA LYS A 42 4.68 -40.02 38.87
C LYS A 42 4.15 -38.69 39.46
N ASP A 43 4.88 -37.60 39.27
CA ASP A 43 4.59 -36.28 39.83
C ASP A 43 3.86 -35.38 38.80
N ILE A 44 3.72 -35.84 37.54
CA ILE A 44 2.92 -35.17 36.50
C ILE A 44 1.44 -35.29 36.85
N PRO A 45 0.70 -34.16 37.00
CA PRO A 45 -0.70 -34.19 37.42
C PRO A 45 -1.63 -34.66 36.29
N LYS A 46 -2.60 -35.52 36.64
CA LYS A 46 -3.66 -35.97 35.71
C LYS A 46 -4.68 -34.88 35.39
N THR A 47 -5.13 -34.16 36.42
CA THR A 47 -6.05 -33.02 36.30
C THR A 47 -5.30 -31.72 36.53
N VAL A 48 -5.56 -30.70 35.70
CA VAL A 48 -4.95 -29.37 35.82
C VAL A 48 -5.99 -28.26 35.68
N ALA A 49 -5.76 -27.14 36.36
CA ALA A 49 -6.49 -25.89 36.12
C ALA A 49 -5.54 -24.83 35.56
N VAL A 50 -5.98 -24.16 34.50
CA VAL A 50 -5.27 -23.00 33.93
C VAL A 50 -5.79 -21.73 34.63
N MET A 51 -4.90 -21.12 35.42
CA MET A 51 -5.17 -19.89 36.13
C MET A 51 -5.39 -18.73 35.15
N PRO A 52 -6.05 -17.62 35.57
CA PRO A 52 -6.15 -16.43 34.74
C PRO A 52 -4.77 -15.96 34.29
N ALA A 53 -4.61 -15.72 32.98
CA ALA A 53 -3.42 -15.07 32.47
C ALA A 53 -3.38 -13.61 32.93
N ARG A 54 -2.18 -13.04 32.94
CA ARG A 54 -1.98 -11.64 33.34
C ARG A 54 -0.73 -11.06 32.67
N LEU A 55 -0.84 -9.84 32.14
CA LEU A 55 0.31 -9.00 31.84
C LEU A 55 1.02 -8.55 33.13
N LEU A 56 2.30 -8.89 33.23
CA LEU A 56 3.14 -8.42 34.32
C LEU A 56 3.38 -6.90 34.16
N PRO A 57 3.40 -6.12 35.26
CA PRO A 57 3.68 -4.68 35.18
C PRO A 57 5.10 -4.45 34.66
N GLY A 58 5.20 -4.00 33.41
CA GLY A 58 6.48 -3.73 32.75
C GLY A 58 7.28 -2.63 33.45
N THR A 59 8.61 -2.69 33.30
CA THR A 59 9.48 -1.55 33.62
C THR A 59 9.14 -0.40 32.68
N LYS A 60 8.49 0.65 33.21
CA LYS A 60 8.10 1.91 32.55
C LYS A 60 8.39 1.98 31.04
N ASP A 61 7.37 1.68 30.23
CA ASP A 61 7.45 1.89 28.78
C ASP A 61 7.46 3.39 28.45
N GLU A 62 8.64 3.92 28.09
CA GLU A 62 8.79 5.30 27.58
C GLU A 62 8.48 5.39 26.07
N THR A 63 8.16 4.28 25.39
CA THR A 63 7.94 4.22 23.93
C THR A 63 6.47 4.22 23.52
N GLY A 64 5.57 3.78 24.41
CA GLY A 64 4.12 3.83 24.20
C GLY A 64 3.57 2.78 23.23
N PHE A 65 4.34 1.75 22.91
CA PHE A 65 3.97 0.69 21.97
C PHE A 65 3.49 -0.61 22.63
N GLN A 66 3.71 -0.79 23.93
CA GLN A 66 3.18 -1.94 24.66
C GLN A 66 1.66 -1.84 24.88
N ILE A 67 1.01 -2.99 25.00
CA ILE A 67 -0.39 -3.05 25.43
C ILE A 67 -0.52 -2.41 26.81
N LYS A 68 -1.43 -1.44 26.94
CA LYS A 68 -1.65 -0.71 28.19
C LYS A 68 -2.36 -1.61 29.21
N PRO A 69 -1.88 -1.69 30.47
CA PRO A 69 -2.63 -2.32 31.54
C PRO A 69 -4.02 -1.67 31.72
N GLY A 70 -5.04 -2.49 31.92
CA GLY A 70 -6.46 -2.13 31.97
C GLY A 70 -7.16 -1.99 30.61
N SER A 71 -6.49 -2.27 29.48
CA SER A 71 -7.06 -2.08 28.14
C SER A 71 -7.87 -3.27 27.62
N GLU A 72 -8.73 -3.03 26.63
CA GLU A 72 -9.43 -4.11 25.91
C GLU A 72 -8.49 -5.08 25.21
N ASP A 73 -7.32 -4.61 24.77
CA ASP A 73 -6.32 -5.45 24.11
C ASP A 73 -5.56 -6.35 25.10
N GLU A 74 -5.33 -5.90 26.34
CA GLU A 74 -4.86 -6.77 27.43
C GLU A 74 -5.91 -7.86 27.71
N ALA A 75 -7.17 -7.46 27.91
CA ALA A 75 -8.26 -8.40 28.16
C ALA A 75 -8.48 -9.40 27.02
N PHE A 76 -8.15 -9.03 25.77
CA PHE A 76 -8.13 -9.92 24.61
C PHE A 76 -6.95 -10.91 24.68
N VAL A 77 -5.72 -10.40 24.86
CA VAL A 77 -4.50 -11.23 24.92
C VAL A 77 -4.53 -12.19 26.10
N ASP A 78 -4.92 -11.75 27.30
CA ASP A 78 -5.02 -12.58 28.50
C ASP A 78 -5.98 -13.77 28.28
N LYS A 79 -7.19 -13.50 27.80
CA LYS A 79 -8.19 -14.54 27.50
C LYS A 79 -7.68 -15.52 26.45
N LEU A 80 -7.00 -15.02 25.42
CA LEU A 80 -6.53 -15.84 24.30
C LEU A 80 -5.34 -16.72 24.70
N VAL A 81 -4.33 -16.16 25.37
CA VAL A 81 -3.19 -16.90 25.93
C VAL A 81 -3.68 -18.04 26.84
N ARG A 82 -4.66 -17.75 27.71
CA ARG A 82 -5.27 -18.74 28.61
C ARG A 82 -6.05 -19.83 27.87
N GLY A 83 -6.85 -19.46 26.87
CA GLY A 83 -7.61 -20.42 26.06
C GLY A 83 -6.71 -21.35 25.26
N VAL A 84 -5.66 -20.81 24.66
CA VAL A 84 -4.69 -21.56 23.85
C VAL A 84 -3.92 -22.57 24.68
N ILE A 85 -3.38 -22.17 25.83
CA ILE A 85 -2.64 -23.10 26.68
C ILE A 85 -3.56 -24.19 27.25
N ASN A 86 -4.82 -23.87 27.57
CA ASN A 86 -5.81 -24.87 27.97
C ASN A 86 -6.05 -25.91 26.85
N ASN A 87 -6.33 -25.46 25.63
CA ASN A 87 -6.58 -26.34 24.49
C ASN A 87 -5.35 -27.19 24.12
N GLN A 88 -4.12 -26.68 24.31
CA GLN A 88 -2.90 -27.45 24.08
C GLN A 88 -2.67 -28.51 25.16
N LEU A 89 -2.87 -28.18 26.44
CA LEU A 89 -2.76 -29.14 27.56
C LEU A 89 -3.74 -30.31 27.40
N THR A 90 -4.98 -30.05 26.97
CA THR A 90 -5.95 -31.12 26.67
C THR A 90 -5.41 -32.07 25.59
N GLY A 91 -4.73 -31.55 24.57
CA GLY A 91 -4.07 -32.36 23.55
C GLY A 91 -2.93 -33.24 24.08
N LYS A 92 -2.21 -32.76 25.10
CA LYS A 92 -1.11 -33.47 25.78
C LYS A 92 -1.59 -34.41 26.90
N GLY A 93 -2.83 -34.91 26.80
CA GLY A 93 -3.41 -35.90 27.72
C GLY A 93 -3.89 -35.39 29.08
N TYR A 94 -3.83 -34.08 29.36
CA TYR A 94 -4.27 -33.53 30.63
C TYR A 94 -5.79 -33.33 30.70
N ASN A 95 -6.40 -33.70 31.83
CA ASN A 95 -7.79 -33.38 32.12
C ASN A 95 -7.90 -31.92 32.63
N THR A 96 -8.11 -30.98 31.73
CA THR A 96 -8.25 -29.55 32.05
C THR A 96 -9.62 -29.22 32.67
N ILE A 97 -9.65 -28.44 33.75
CA ILE A 97 -10.91 -27.89 34.29
C ILE A 97 -11.43 -26.77 33.36
N PRO A 98 -12.71 -26.78 32.94
CA PRO A 98 -13.28 -25.73 32.09
C PRO A 98 -13.07 -24.32 32.68
N LEU A 99 -12.56 -23.38 31.89
CA LEU A 99 -12.09 -22.07 32.37
C LEU A 99 -13.17 -21.29 33.15
N ALA A 100 -14.42 -21.26 32.67
CA ALA A 100 -15.53 -20.62 33.39
C ALA A 100 -15.82 -21.24 34.77
N ARG A 101 -15.54 -22.54 34.97
CA ARG A 101 -15.66 -23.22 36.27
C ARG A 101 -14.46 -22.91 37.18
N VAL A 102 -13.27 -22.70 36.61
CA VAL A 102 -12.12 -22.18 37.37
C VAL A 102 -12.47 -20.80 37.93
N ASP A 103 -12.94 -19.90 37.06
CA ASP A 103 -13.25 -18.52 37.44
C ASP A 103 -14.36 -18.46 38.49
N GLN A 104 -15.47 -19.17 38.28
CA GLN A 104 -16.55 -19.30 39.27
C GLN A 104 -16.06 -19.76 40.65
N LYS A 105 -15.11 -20.70 40.70
CA LYS A 105 -14.54 -21.20 41.96
C LYS A 105 -13.55 -20.23 42.61
N LEU A 106 -12.81 -19.47 41.83
CA LEU A 106 -11.94 -18.42 42.35
C LEU A 106 -12.79 -17.29 42.97
N ASP A 107 -13.84 -16.84 42.28
CA ASP A 107 -14.73 -15.79 42.77
C ASP A 107 -15.55 -16.21 44.00
N ALA A 108 -15.74 -17.51 44.23
CA ALA A 108 -16.52 -18.04 45.34
C ALA A 108 -15.81 -18.04 46.72
N SER A 109 -14.53 -17.68 46.81
CA SER A 109 -13.76 -17.74 48.07
C SER A 109 -12.78 -16.58 48.26
N PRO A 110 -12.48 -16.15 49.51
CA PRO A 110 -11.42 -15.16 49.77
C PRO A 110 -10.05 -15.59 49.22
N GLU A 111 -9.70 -16.86 49.38
CA GLU A 111 -8.46 -17.48 48.90
C GLU A 111 -8.39 -17.49 47.35
N GLY A 112 -9.54 -17.69 46.69
CA GLY A 112 -9.66 -17.63 45.25
C GLY A 112 -9.60 -16.21 44.70
N LYS A 113 -10.21 -15.22 45.37
CA LYS A 113 -10.13 -13.80 44.97
C LYS A 113 -8.71 -13.22 45.08
N ASN A 114 -7.90 -13.75 45.99
CA ASN A 114 -6.51 -13.36 46.20
C ASN A 114 -5.52 -14.43 45.66
N TRP A 115 -5.92 -15.20 44.63
CA TRP A 115 -5.18 -16.36 44.13
C TRP A 115 -3.70 -16.08 43.80
N GLN A 116 -3.32 -14.84 43.48
CA GLN A 116 -1.93 -14.48 43.18
C GLN A 116 -1.00 -14.56 44.40
N LYS A 117 -1.57 -14.59 45.61
CA LYS A 117 -0.84 -14.73 46.88
C LYS A 117 -1.18 -16.02 47.62
N THR A 118 -2.16 -16.77 47.15
CA THR A 118 -2.63 -18.02 47.77
C THR A 118 -1.69 -19.18 47.37
N PRO A 119 -1.19 -19.98 48.32
CA PRO A 119 -0.29 -21.10 48.01
C PRO A 119 -0.91 -22.12 47.03
N PRO A 120 -0.14 -22.69 46.08
CA PRO A 120 -0.71 -23.53 45.02
C PRO A 120 -1.44 -24.78 45.54
N GLU A 121 -1.00 -25.39 46.65
CA GLU A 121 -1.67 -26.52 47.32
C GLU A 121 -3.05 -26.16 47.92
N THR A 122 -3.29 -24.87 48.20
CA THR A 122 -4.60 -24.38 48.63
C THR A 122 -5.52 -24.14 47.44
N LEU A 123 -4.99 -23.60 46.34
CA LEU A 123 -5.71 -23.46 45.07
C LEU A 123 -6.05 -24.81 44.44
N CYS A 124 -5.17 -25.82 44.53
CA CYS A 124 -5.43 -27.19 44.10
C CYS A 124 -6.66 -27.79 44.81
N ARG A 125 -6.77 -27.60 46.14
CA ARG A 125 -7.91 -28.05 46.94
C ARG A 125 -9.21 -27.30 46.58
N LEU A 126 -9.15 -25.97 46.44
CA LEU A 126 -10.29 -25.14 46.04
C LEU A 126 -10.84 -25.56 44.65
N LEU A 127 -9.95 -25.66 43.67
CA LEU A 127 -10.29 -25.97 42.29
C LEU A 127 -10.66 -27.44 42.09
N GLY A 128 -10.17 -28.34 42.96
CA GLY A 128 -10.39 -29.78 42.85
C GLY A 128 -9.51 -30.40 41.75
N THR A 129 -8.23 -30.03 41.75
CA THR A 129 -7.24 -30.38 40.72
C THR A 129 -5.96 -30.93 41.35
N ASN A 130 -5.21 -31.73 40.59
CA ASN A 130 -3.91 -32.24 41.01
C ASN A 130 -2.73 -31.34 40.60
N GLY A 131 -2.96 -30.34 39.74
CA GLY A 131 -1.95 -29.35 39.41
C GLY A 131 -2.52 -28.04 38.87
N LEU A 132 -1.64 -27.05 38.75
CA LEU A 132 -1.96 -25.68 38.35
C LEU A 132 -0.98 -25.18 37.31
N ILE A 133 -1.52 -24.48 36.31
CA ILE A 133 -0.78 -23.81 35.26
C ILE A 133 -0.97 -22.30 35.42
N PHE A 134 0.13 -21.59 35.60
CA PHE A 134 0.18 -20.13 35.75
C PHE A 134 0.78 -19.49 34.48
N PRO A 135 -0.03 -18.80 33.66
CA PRO A 135 0.45 -18.00 32.53
C PRO A 135 0.73 -16.54 32.95
N GLU A 136 2.01 -16.15 32.92
CA GLU A 136 2.47 -14.77 33.14
C GLU A 136 2.94 -14.18 31.79
N ILE A 137 2.21 -13.20 31.25
CA ILE A 137 2.62 -12.50 30.03
C ILE A 137 3.67 -11.46 30.44
N ILE A 138 4.90 -11.62 29.96
CA ILE A 138 6.03 -10.75 30.27
C ILE A 138 5.96 -9.48 29.41
N ASN A 139 5.58 -9.62 28.14
CA ASN A 139 5.49 -8.53 27.18
C ASN A 139 4.44 -8.86 26.11
N ALA A 140 3.68 -7.85 25.68
CA ALA A 140 2.74 -7.95 24.57
C ALA A 140 2.65 -6.63 23.81
N THR A 141 2.67 -6.72 22.48
CA THR A 141 2.66 -5.58 21.55
C THR A 141 1.60 -5.81 20.48
N MET A 142 0.69 -4.85 20.32
CA MET A 142 -0.28 -4.78 19.21
C MET A 142 -0.20 -3.40 18.57
N LEU A 143 0.76 -3.23 17.66
CA LEU A 143 0.96 -1.98 16.95
C LEU A 143 0.50 -2.15 15.49
N LYS A 144 -0.42 -1.28 15.05
CA LYS A 144 -0.87 -1.19 13.66
C LYS A 144 -0.78 0.27 13.22
N THR A 145 -0.03 0.56 12.16
CA THR A 145 0.19 1.93 11.66
C THR A 145 0.26 1.94 10.14
N VAL A 146 0.13 3.12 9.53
CA VAL A 146 0.13 3.29 8.05
C VAL A 146 1.39 2.71 7.37
N ALA A 147 2.51 2.57 8.08
CA ALA A 147 3.78 2.07 7.54
C ALA A 147 4.32 0.79 8.23
N TYR A 148 3.75 0.40 9.37
CA TYR A 148 4.35 -0.62 10.24
C TYR A 148 3.32 -1.29 11.14
N ASP A 149 3.24 -2.63 11.04
CA ASP A 149 2.51 -3.47 11.98
C ASP A 149 3.50 -4.38 12.73
N GLU A 150 3.35 -4.45 14.05
CA GLU A 150 4.08 -5.36 14.93
C GLU A 150 3.13 -6.02 15.93
N TYR A 151 3.13 -7.34 15.90
CA TYR A 151 2.41 -8.20 16.83
C TYR A 151 3.42 -9.11 17.50
N SER A 152 3.55 -9.07 18.82
CA SER A 152 4.45 -9.96 19.56
C SER A 152 3.93 -10.28 20.95
N VAL A 153 4.21 -11.50 21.41
CA VAL A 153 3.91 -11.93 22.79
C VAL A 153 5.12 -12.69 23.35
N GLU A 154 5.42 -12.46 24.62
CA GLU A 154 6.35 -13.26 25.43
C GLU A 154 5.63 -13.69 26.71
N VAL A 155 5.57 -14.99 26.97
CA VAL A 155 4.81 -15.55 28.11
C VAL A 155 5.65 -16.60 28.82
N ARG A 156 5.61 -16.57 30.14
CA ARG A 156 6.10 -17.63 31.02
C ARG A 156 4.93 -18.49 31.48
N ILE A 157 5.06 -19.81 31.32
CA ILE A 157 4.19 -20.80 31.94
C ILE A 157 4.91 -21.39 33.15
N THR A 158 4.21 -21.57 34.27
CA THR A 158 4.71 -22.33 35.44
C THR A 158 3.73 -23.42 35.84
N LEU A 159 4.21 -24.64 36.04
CA LEU A 159 3.44 -25.81 36.47
C LEU A 159 3.72 -26.15 37.93
N PHE A 160 2.67 -26.37 38.71
CA PHE A 160 2.73 -26.87 40.09
C PHE A 160 1.93 -28.16 40.28
N ASN A 161 2.32 -28.99 41.25
CA ASN A 161 1.53 -30.13 41.73
C ASN A 161 0.60 -29.75 42.91
N ASN A 162 -0.11 -30.74 43.45
CA ASN A 162 -1.05 -30.58 44.57
C ASN A 162 -0.39 -30.39 45.94
N SER A 163 0.90 -30.70 46.11
CA SER A 163 1.68 -30.36 47.30
C SER A 163 2.31 -28.97 47.24
N GLY A 164 2.05 -28.19 46.19
CA GLY A 164 2.56 -26.82 46.04
C GLY A 164 3.97 -26.74 45.45
N GLU A 165 4.53 -27.87 45.04
CA GLU A 165 5.87 -27.96 44.45
C GLU A 165 5.83 -27.51 42.99
N LYS A 166 6.82 -26.68 42.63
CA LYS A 166 7.01 -26.19 41.26
C LYS A 166 7.69 -27.27 40.43
N LEU A 167 6.93 -27.91 39.54
CA LEU A 167 7.43 -28.94 38.65
C LEU A 167 8.26 -28.37 37.49
N GLY A 168 7.88 -27.20 36.97
CA GLY A 168 8.59 -26.60 35.84
C GLY A 168 8.18 -25.16 35.55
N SER A 169 9.01 -24.44 34.80
CA SER A 169 8.68 -23.10 34.31
C SER A 169 9.44 -22.79 33.02
N TRP A 170 8.72 -22.30 32.03
CA TRP A 170 9.21 -22.15 30.66
C TRP A 170 8.76 -20.81 30.11
N THR A 171 9.66 -20.07 29.48
CA THR A 171 9.34 -18.84 28.74
C THR A 171 9.54 -19.07 27.24
N GLU A 172 8.57 -18.66 26.43
CA GLU A 172 8.67 -18.59 24.97
C GLU A 172 8.05 -17.30 24.43
N SER A 173 8.43 -16.94 23.20
CA SER A 173 7.88 -15.80 22.49
C SER A 173 7.56 -16.10 21.02
N ALA A 174 6.63 -15.32 20.48
CA ALA A 174 6.30 -15.31 19.06
C ALA A 174 6.15 -13.86 18.60
N SER A 175 6.43 -13.60 17.31
CA SER A 175 6.23 -12.28 16.73
C SER A 175 5.99 -12.34 15.22
N LYS A 176 5.24 -11.36 14.71
CA LYS A 176 4.98 -11.11 13.30
C LYS A 176 5.12 -9.61 13.04
N LYS A 177 5.94 -9.24 12.06
CA LYS A 177 6.16 -7.86 11.64
C LYS A 177 5.82 -7.70 10.17
N LYS A 178 5.06 -6.67 9.82
CA LYS A 178 4.71 -6.30 8.44
C LYS A 178 5.11 -4.84 8.25
N ILE A 179 5.91 -4.56 7.23
CA ILE A 179 6.33 -3.20 6.90
C ILE A 179 5.59 -2.80 5.62
N ALA A 180 4.67 -1.86 5.74
CA ALA A 180 4.02 -1.25 4.58
C ALA A 180 4.92 -0.12 4.08
N ILE A 181 5.56 -0.31 2.93
CA ILE A 181 6.34 0.73 2.27
C ILE A 181 5.44 1.38 1.22
N PRO A 182 5.02 2.65 1.36
CA PRO A 182 4.28 3.35 0.32
C PRO A 182 5.23 3.60 -0.86
N THR A 183 4.91 3.08 -2.05
CA THR A 183 5.77 3.19 -3.23
C THR A 183 5.41 4.33 -4.18
N SER A 184 4.24 4.98 -4.02
CA SER A 184 3.90 6.22 -4.75
C SER A 184 2.74 7.01 -4.13
N ALA A 185 2.55 8.27 -4.52
CA ALA A 185 1.39 9.07 -4.12
C ALA A 185 0.04 8.49 -4.59
N ILE A 186 0.02 7.75 -5.71
CA ILE A 186 -1.19 7.06 -6.21
C ILE A 186 -1.56 5.89 -5.29
N SER A 187 -0.59 5.26 -4.63
CA SER A 187 -0.88 4.20 -3.66
C SER A 187 -1.66 4.71 -2.44
N ALA A 188 -1.61 6.00 -2.08
CA ALA A 188 -2.35 6.54 -0.93
C ALA A 188 -3.88 6.43 -1.07
N LEU A 189 -4.42 6.63 -2.29
CA LEU A 189 -5.85 6.43 -2.56
C LEU A 189 -6.23 4.95 -2.59
N ALA A 190 -5.33 4.09 -3.09
CA ALA A 190 -5.51 2.63 -3.00
C ALA A 190 -5.44 2.13 -1.55
N THR A 191 -4.64 2.75 -0.68
CA THR A 191 -4.56 2.41 0.76
C THR A 191 -5.86 2.71 1.49
N ILE A 192 -6.68 3.68 1.06
CA ILE A 192 -8.02 3.90 1.63
C ILE A 192 -8.95 2.74 1.27
N ALA A 193 -8.86 2.21 0.04
CA ALA A 193 -9.61 1.03 -0.39
C ALA A 193 -9.10 -0.28 0.26
N VAL A 194 -7.79 -0.41 0.47
CA VAL A 194 -7.17 -1.57 1.14
C VAL A 194 -7.38 -1.52 2.66
N ALA A 195 -7.42 -0.36 3.29
CA ALA A 195 -7.77 -0.22 4.71
C ALA A 195 -9.21 -0.68 5.01
N ALA A 196 -10.12 -0.58 4.03
CA ALA A 196 -11.46 -1.17 4.09
C ALA A 196 -11.49 -2.69 3.86
N MET A 197 -10.38 -3.31 3.47
CA MET A 197 -10.20 -4.76 3.27
C MET A 197 -9.17 -5.39 4.23
N ASP A 198 -8.55 -4.60 5.12
CA ASP A 198 -7.39 -5.03 5.90
C ASP A 198 -7.81 -5.87 7.11
N GLU A 199 -7.09 -6.97 7.38
CA GLU A 199 -7.47 -7.90 8.44
C GLU A 199 -7.43 -7.22 9.83
N PRO A 200 -8.38 -7.53 10.74
CA PRO A 200 -8.39 -6.95 12.08
C PRO A 200 -7.10 -7.25 12.84
N ALA A 201 -6.58 -6.26 13.57
CA ALA A 201 -5.37 -6.39 14.39
C ALA A 201 -5.40 -7.61 15.33
N LYS A 202 -6.59 -7.90 15.87
CA LYS A 202 -6.87 -9.07 16.72
C LYS A 202 -6.63 -10.41 16.01
N LYS A 203 -6.94 -10.54 14.72
CA LYS A 203 -6.64 -11.75 13.92
C LYS A 203 -5.13 -11.99 13.80
N HIS A 204 -4.35 -10.94 13.53
CA HIS A 204 -2.89 -11.07 13.44
C HIS A 204 -2.24 -11.42 14.79
N MET A 205 -2.71 -10.82 15.90
CA MET A 205 -2.27 -11.23 17.24
C MET A 205 -2.69 -12.67 17.58
N ARG A 206 -3.87 -13.12 17.15
CA ARG A 206 -4.34 -14.51 17.34
C ARG A 206 -3.39 -15.52 16.72
N LEU A 207 -2.97 -15.31 15.47
CA LEU A 207 -1.97 -16.16 14.80
C LEU A 207 -0.62 -16.19 15.55
N VAL A 208 -0.18 -15.06 16.11
CA VAL A 208 1.04 -14.97 16.93
C VAL A 208 0.91 -15.75 18.24
N ILE A 209 -0.24 -15.67 18.92
CA ILE A 209 -0.48 -16.43 20.16
C ILE A 209 -0.66 -17.93 19.86
N TYR A 210 -1.17 -18.31 18.68
CA TYR A 210 -1.23 -19.72 18.26
C TYR A 210 0.17 -20.31 17.98
N ASP A 211 1.04 -19.58 17.29
CA ASP A 211 2.46 -19.94 17.10
C ASP A 211 3.20 -20.05 18.46
N TRP A 212 3.02 -19.07 19.36
CA TRP A 212 3.53 -19.15 20.73
C TRP A 212 3.01 -20.39 21.47
N GLY A 213 1.69 -20.64 21.39
CA GLY A 213 1.01 -21.73 22.08
C GLY A 213 1.52 -23.11 21.66
N TRP A 214 1.75 -23.30 20.35
CA TRP A 214 2.40 -24.49 19.85
C TRP A 214 3.84 -24.61 20.36
N LYS A 215 4.66 -23.56 20.22
CA LYS A 215 6.06 -23.55 20.70
C LYS A 215 6.21 -23.87 22.19
N ILE A 216 5.46 -23.19 23.06
CA ILE A 216 5.55 -23.41 24.51
C ILE A 216 5.09 -24.82 24.90
N SER A 217 4.11 -25.39 24.19
CA SER A 217 3.58 -26.74 24.47
C SER A 217 4.63 -27.85 24.27
N GLN A 218 5.63 -27.64 23.41
CA GLN A 218 6.72 -28.59 23.17
C GLN A 218 7.65 -28.77 24.39
N PHE A 219 7.62 -27.83 25.34
CA PHE A 219 8.44 -27.88 26.56
C PHE A 219 7.69 -28.38 27.79
N ILE A 220 6.37 -28.46 27.73
CA ILE A 220 5.52 -29.00 28.80
C ILE A 220 5.49 -30.52 28.62
N PRO A 221 5.72 -31.34 29.66
CA PRO A 221 5.68 -32.80 29.51
C PRO A 221 4.27 -33.27 29.11
N ASP A 222 4.18 -34.40 28.40
CA ASP A 222 2.91 -35.07 28.16
C ASP A 222 2.39 -35.75 29.44
N SER A 223 1.06 -35.82 29.60
CA SER A 223 0.46 -36.52 30.74
C SER A 223 0.44 -38.02 30.48
N PRO A 224 1.09 -38.86 31.32
CA PRO A 224 1.09 -40.32 31.18
C PRO A 224 -0.28 -40.95 31.50
N HIS A 225 -1.25 -40.13 31.93
CA HIS A 225 -2.55 -40.56 32.45
C HIS A 225 -3.70 -40.46 31.44
N GLY A 226 -3.42 -39.97 30.22
CA GLY A 226 -4.41 -39.66 29.18
C GLY A 226 -4.14 -40.38 27.86
N ASN A 227 -5.18 -40.45 27.01
CA ASN A 227 -5.06 -40.98 25.65
C ASN A 227 -4.50 -39.91 24.70
N GLU A 228 -3.76 -40.34 23.68
CA GLU A 228 -3.20 -39.47 22.63
C GLU A 228 -4.31 -38.93 21.71
N LEU A 229 -4.80 -37.73 22.01
CA LEU A 229 -5.84 -37.04 21.25
C LEU A 229 -5.31 -36.55 19.89
N PRO A 230 -6.20 -36.31 18.89
CA PRO A 230 -5.82 -35.72 17.61
C PRO A 230 -4.93 -34.47 17.72
N GLU A 231 -3.84 -34.40 16.97
CA GLU A 231 -2.93 -33.24 16.99
C GLU A 231 -3.53 -32.02 16.27
N ILE A 232 -3.33 -30.82 16.83
CA ILE A 232 -3.70 -29.53 16.24
C ILE A 232 -2.45 -28.65 16.20
N LEU A 233 -2.04 -28.28 14.99
CA LEU A 233 -0.88 -27.43 14.74
C LEU A 233 -1.28 -25.94 14.75
N SER A 234 -2.38 -25.60 14.09
CA SER A 234 -2.93 -24.24 14.09
C SER A 234 -4.41 -24.23 13.73
N VAL A 235 -5.13 -23.23 14.23
CA VAL A 235 -6.49 -22.90 13.79
C VAL A 235 -6.45 -21.48 13.22
N ASP A 236 -7.16 -21.18 12.13
CA ASP A 236 -7.43 -19.81 11.70
C ASP A 236 -8.93 -19.63 11.56
N THR A 237 -9.46 -18.55 12.12
CA THR A 237 -10.90 -18.24 12.06
C THR A 237 -11.10 -16.74 11.94
N ASN A 238 -12.27 -16.34 11.44
CA ASN A 238 -12.65 -14.94 11.34
C ASN A 238 -13.57 -14.47 12.49
N VAL A 239 -13.64 -15.19 13.62
CA VAL A 239 -14.53 -14.86 14.75
C VAL A 239 -14.30 -13.48 15.35
N ASP A 240 -13.09 -12.92 15.22
CA ASP A 240 -12.74 -11.57 15.65
C ASP A 240 -13.47 -10.46 14.88
N LYS A 241 -14.15 -10.79 13.75
CA LYS A 241 -15.11 -9.89 13.09
C LYS A 241 -16.29 -9.56 14.03
N GLY A 242 -16.64 -10.48 14.95
CA GLY A 242 -17.70 -10.32 15.95
C GLY A 242 -19.11 -10.40 15.37
N VAL A 243 -19.44 -9.61 14.35
CA VAL A 243 -20.79 -9.51 13.77
C VAL A 243 -20.82 -9.88 12.28
N PHE A 244 -21.79 -10.71 11.89
CA PHE A 244 -21.93 -11.26 10.55
C PHE A 244 -23.35 -11.01 10.02
N GLY A 245 -23.48 -10.07 9.07
CA GLY A 245 -24.72 -9.80 8.34
C GLY A 245 -24.99 -10.76 7.19
N GLU A 246 -26.05 -10.52 6.43
CA GLU A 246 -26.48 -11.38 5.32
C GLU A 246 -25.34 -11.71 4.34
N GLY A 247 -25.24 -12.97 3.92
CA GLY A 247 -24.22 -13.43 2.96
C GLY A 247 -22.79 -13.48 3.49
N SER A 248 -22.52 -12.95 4.69
CA SER A 248 -21.22 -13.09 5.36
C SER A 248 -20.87 -14.56 5.58
N GLN A 249 -19.59 -14.88 5.50
CA GLN A 249 -19.07 -16.22 5.73
C GLN A 249 -18.32 -16.25 7.06
N ILE A 250 -18.68 -17.20 7.92
CA ILE A 250 -17.89 -17.61 9.08
C ILE A 250 -16.97 -18.73 8.58
N GLU A 251 -15.67 -18.49 8.64
CA GLU A 251 -14.65 -19.32 8.01
C GLU A 251 -13.76 -19.94 9.08
N VAL A 252 -13.47 -21.23 8.92
CA VAL A 252 -12.67 -22.03 9.85
C VAL A 252 -11.67 -22.85 9.05
N GLU A 253 -10.38 -22.57 9.25
CA GLU A 253 -9.27 -23.35 8.73
C GLU A 253 -8.54 -24.04 9.88
N LEU A 254 -8.19 -25.31 9.71
CA LEU A 254 -7.61 -26.15 10.74
C LEU A 254 -6.44 -26.95 10.16
N ASN A 255 -5.24 -26.70 10.68
CA ASN A 255 -4.06 -27.51 10.42
C ASN A 255 -3.92 -28.54 11.56
N ALA A 256 -4.08 -29.82 11.23
CA ALA A 256 -4.21 -30.91 12.19
C ALA A 256 -3.74 -32.23 11.56
N GLU A 257 -3.67 -33.28 12.39
CA GLU A 257 -3.40 -34.65 11.97
C GLU A 257 -4.25 -35.08 10.74
N LYS A 258 -3.68 -35.89 9.85
CA LYS A 258 -4.37 -36.33 8.62
C LYS A 258 -5.33 -37.49 8.89
N GLY A 259 -6.45 -37.53 8.15
CA GLY A 259 -7.42 -38.63 8.24
C GLY A 259 -8.48 -38.48 9.32
N LEU A 260 -8.64 -37.29 9.88
CA LEU A 260 -9.69 -36.95 10.84
C LEU A 260 -11.00 -36.61 10.14
N ARG A 261 -12.13 -36.89 10.81
CA ARG A 261 -13.42 -36.25 10.52
C ARG A 261 -13.49 -34.96 11.33
N CYS A 262 -13.47 -33.82 10.64
CA CYS A 262 -13.55 -32.50 11.25
C CYS A 262 -14.90 -31.82 10.97
N PHE A 263 -15.48 -31.18 11.97
CA PHE A 263 -16.68 -30.33 11.85
C PHE A 263 -16.65 -29.23 12.92
N PHE A 264 -17.53 -28.23 12.81
CA PHE A 264 -17.68 -27.19 13.82
C PHE A 264 -19.14 -26.84 14.13
N ASP A 265 -19.33 -26.30 15.33
CA ASP A 265 -20.60 -25.88 15.91
C ASP A 265 -20.56 -24.37 16.22
N LEU A 266 -21.66 -23.68 15.90
CA LEU A 266 -21.98 -22.31 16.27
C LEU A 266 -22.98 -22.32 17.42
N GLY A 267 -22.51 -22.75 18.59
CA GLY A 267 -23.35 -23.07 19.75
C GLY A 267 -24.50 -24.02 19.39
N GLN A 268 -25.69 -23.75 19.93
CA GLN A 268 -26.91 -24.50 19.58
C GLN A 268 -27.61 -23.99 18.32
N PHE A 269 -27.18 -22.86 17.75
CA PHE A 269 -27.79 -22.26 16.56
C PHE A 269 -27.53 -23.10 15.29
N LYS A 270 -26.30 -23.61 15.14
CA LYS A 270 -25.94 -24.52 14.07
C LYS A 270 -24.87 -25.51 14.51
N GLN A 271 -25.09 -26.79 14.26
CA GLN A 271 -24.18 -27.86 14.67
C GLN A 271 -23.77 -28.72 13.48
N SER A 272 -22.67 -29.45 13.63
CA SER A 272 -22.14 -30.42 12.65
C SER A 272 -21.85 -29.80 11.26
N ILE A 273 -21.35 -28.56 11.22
CA ILE A 273 -20.96 -27.91 9.96
C ILE A 273 -19.68 -28.59 9.46
N PRO A 274 -19.68 -29.25 8.29
CA PRO A 274 -18.56 -30.10 7.87
C PRO A 274 -17.32 -29.27 7.51
N MET A 275 -16.15 -29.84 7.82
CA MET A 275 -14.86 -29.33 7.35
C MET A 275 -14.21 -30.34 6.40
N HIS A 276 -13.75 -29.88 5.24
CA HIS A 276 -13.20 -30.72 4.19
C HIS A 276 -11.68 -30.61 4.15
N TYR A 277 -10.98 -31.75 4.10
CA TYR A 277 -9.53 -31.78 3.92
C TYR A 277 -9.14 -31.30 2.52
N THR A 278 -8.17 -30.39 2.44
CA THR A 278 -7.71 -29.76 1.20
C THR A 278 -6.33 -30.27 0.78
N SER A 279 -5.99 -30.10 -0.51
CA SER A 279 -4.66 -30.43 -1.04
C SER A 279 -3.52 -29.64 -0.38
N GLY A 280 -3.81 -28.49 0.23
CA GLY A 280 -2.87 -27.68 1.02
C GLY A 280 -2.57 -28.22 2.42
N GLY A 281 -3.13 -29.37 2.80
CA GLY A 281 -2.81 -30.05 4.06
C GLY A 281 -3.71 -29.69 5.24
N ILE A 282 -4.70 -28.82 5.04
CA ILE A 282 -5.58 -28.26 6.09
C ILE A 282 -7.05 -28.60 5.84
N TYR A 283 -7.85 -28.68 6.91
CA TYR A 283 -9.30 -28.82 6.84
C TYR A 283 -9.94 -27.42 6.77
N LYS A 284 -10.88 -27.20 5.85
CA LYS A 284 -11.64 -25.94 5.73
C LYS A 284 -13.14 -26.18 5.86
N GLY A 285 -13.81 -25.38 6.68
CA GLY A 285 -15.26 -25.33 6.77
C GLY A 285 -15.76 -23.89 6.71
N VAL A 286 -16.97 -23.72 6.17
CA VAL A 286 -17.57 -22.40 5.95
C VAL A 286 -19.06 -22.45 6.28
N TYR A 287 -19.52 -21.49 7.08
CA TYR A 287 -20.95 -21.22 7.26
C TYR A 287 -21.30 -19.88 6.60
N ARG A 288 -22.23 -19.88 5.65
CA ARG A 288 -22.77 -18.65 5.06
C ARG A 288 -24.06 -18.26 5.77
N VAL A 289 -24.07 -17.07 6.37
CA VAL A 289 -25.24 -16.45 6.97
C VAL A 289 -26.33 -16.24 5.91
N ARG A 290 -27.57 -16.59 6.25
CA ARG A 290 -28.73 -16.47 5.36
C ARG A 290 -29.63 -15.30 5.76
N GLU A 291 -30.41 -14.81 4.79
CA GLU A 291 -31.43 -13.77 5.02
C GLU A 291 -32.35 -14.15 6.21
N GLY A 292 -32.57 -13.21 7.12
CA GLY A 292 -33.42 -13.38 8.31
C GLY A 292 -32.80 -14.16 9.47
N GLU A 293 -31.56 -14.66 9.35
CA GLU A 293 -30.89 -15.31 10.49
C GLU A 293 -30.45 -14.28 11.54
N GLN A 294 -30.77 -14.52 12.81
CA GLN A 294 -30.35 -13.68 13.93
C GLN A 294 -29.99 -14.53 15.15
N ALA A 295 -28.80 -14.29 15.72
CA ALA A 295 -28.31 -14.95 16.92
C ALA A 295 -27.19 -14.14 17.59
N LYS A 296 -27.12 -14.12 18.92
CA LYS A 296 -26.13 -13.32 19.67
C LYS A 296 -25.22 -14.22 20.50
N ALA A 297 -23.94 -13.85 20.57
CA ALA A 297 -22.91 -14.48 21.41
C ALA A 297 -22.79 -16.02 21.27
N LEU A 298 -22.79 -16.52 20.03
CA LEU A 298 -22.57 -17.92 19.71
C LEU A 298 -21.09 -18.30 19.92
N PRO A 299 -20.77 -19.33 20.71
CA PRO A 299 -19.42 -19.89 20.77
C PRO A 299 -19.11 -20.70 19.51
N LEU A 300 -17.87 -20.64 19.03
CA LEU A 300 -17.36 -21.52 17.97
C LEU A 300 -16.59 -22.68 18.59
N THR A 301 -17.03 -23.92 18.33
CA THR A 301 -16.37 -25.15 18.78
C THR A 301 -16.05 -26.04 17.60
N LEU A 302 -14.79 -26.42 17.44
CA LEU A 302 -14.32 -27.38 16.45
C LEU A 302 -14.26 -28.78 17.07
N HIS A 303 -14.58 -29.79 16.29
CA HIS A 303 -14.61 -31.20 16.66
C HIS A 303 -13.75 -32.01 15.70
N LEU A 304 -12.82 -32.80 16.24
CA LEU A 304 -11.83 -33.57 15.49
C LEU A 304 -11.92 -35.04 15.91
N VAL A 305 -12.39 -35.91 15.03
CA VAL A 305 -12.64 -37.33 15.35
C VAL A 305 -11.71 -38.24 14.54
N LYS A 306 -10.89 -39.04 15.23
CA LYS A 306 -10.06 -40.10 14.62
C LYS A 306 -10.95 -41.24 14.09
N PRO A 307 -10.49 -42.04 13.10
CA PRO A 307 -11.26 -43.19 12.57
C PRO A 307 -11.66 -44.25 13.62
N ASN A 308 -10.96 -44.31 14.76
CA ASN A 308 -11.26 -45.18 15.89
C ASN A 308 -12.27 -44.59 16.90
N GLY A 309 -12.85 -43.41 16.61
CA GLY A 309 -13.84 -42.74 17.46
C GLY A 309 -13.27 -41.84 18.57
N ILE A 310 -11.94 -41.70 18.69
CA ILE A 310 -11.35 -40.76 19.65
C ILE A 310 -11.56 -39.33 19.16
N GLU A 311 -12.16 -38.48 20.00
CA GLU A 311 -12.49 -37.08 19.69
C GLU A 311 -11.61 -36.10 20.49
N ARG A 312 -11.22 -34.99 19.84
CA ARG A 312 -10.72 -33.76 20.48
C ARG A 312 -11.62 -32.60 20.09
N THR A 313 -11.94 -31.74 21.06
CA THR A 313 -12.61 -30.46 20.80
C THR A 313 -11.62 -29.30 20.94
N TRP A 314 -11.87 -28.23 20.18
CA TRP A 314 -11.18 -26.94 20.30
C TRP A 314 -12.23 -25.84 20.38
N ALA A 315 -12.30 -25.17 21.53
CA ALA A 315 -13.18 -24.02 21.71
C ALA A 315 -12.42 -22.72 21.39
N GLU A 316 -12.97 -21.90 20.51
CA GLU A 316 -12.48 -20.54 20.25
C GLU A 316 -12.88 -19.58 21.37
N THR A 317 -12.06 -18.56 21.59
CA THR A 317 -12.28 -17.54 22.64
C THR A 317 -13.15 -16.37 22.19
N GLY A 318 -13.39 -16.24 20.88
CA GLY A 318 -14.27 -15.23 20.29
C GLY A 318 -15.73 -15.68 20.29
N MET A 319 -16.65 -14.71 20.34
CA MET A 319 -18.10 -14.95 20.26
C MET A 319 -18.64 -14.34 18.97
N ILE A 320 -19.50 -15.09 18.29
CA ILE A 320 -20.10 -14.72 17.01
C ILE A 320 -21.51 -14.17 17.24
N THR A 321 -21.82 -13.04 16.59
CA THR A 321 -23.18 -12.52 16.44
C THR A 321 -23.55 -12.58 14.97
N ILE A 322 -24.72 -13.13 14.68
CA ILE A 322 -25.33 -13.18 13.35
C ILE A 322 -26.52 -12.22 13.37
N ASP A 323 -26.60 -11.35 12.38
CA ASP A 323 -27.69 -10.38 12.28
C ASP A 323 -27.95 -10.00 10.82
N ALA A 324 -28.77 -10.82 10.16
CA ALA A 324 -29.19 -10.70 8.77
C ALA A 324 -30.67 -10.28 8.67
N VAL A 325 -31.17 -9.56 9.67
CA VAL A 325 -32.53 -9.00 9.69
C VAL A 325 -32.45 -7.57 9.19
N ALA A 326 -33.00 -7.32 7.99
CA ALA A 326 -33.00 -5.98 7.41
C ALA A 326 -33.92 -5.02 8.19
N PRO A 327 -33.57 -3.71 8.27
CA PRO A 327 -34.42 -2.71 8.89
C PRO A 327 -35.74 -2.53 8.11
N PRO A 328 -36.79 -1.92 8.70
CA PRO A 328 -38.02 -1.63 7.97
C PRO A 328 -37.78 -0.62 6.82
N PRO A 329 -38.64 -0.57 5.79
CA PRO A 329 -38.48 0.39 4.69
C PRO A 329 -38.78 1.84 5.10
N PRO A 330 -38.18 2.84 4.41
CA PRO A 330 -38.58 4.24 4.55
C PRO A 330 -40.06 4.46 4.26
N LYS A 331 -40.63 5.51 4.85
CA LYS A 331 -42.05 5.85 4.68
C LYS A 331 -42.20 7.12 3.85
N ASN A 332 -43.39 7.30 3.27
CA ASN A 332 -43.81 8.55 2.64
C ASN A 332 -42.88 9.10 1.54
N LEU A 333 -42.31 8.23 0.68
CA LEU A 333 -41.54 8.70 -0.49
C LEU A 333 -42.42 9.60 -1.36
N ASN A 334 -41.98 10.85 -1.48
CA ASN A 334 -42.55 11.91 -2.31
C ASN A 334 -41.47 12.43 -3.27
N ILE A 335 -41.87 12.85 -4.47
CA ILE A 335 -40.96 13.38 -5.49
C ILE A 335 -41.56 14.60 -6.18
N SER A 336 -40.72 15.58 -6.54
CA SER A 336 -41.12 16.79 -7.25
C SER A 336 -40.00 17.29 -8.18
N SER A 337 -40.36 17.92 -9.30
CA SER A 337 -39.40 18.47 -10.26
C SER A 337 -39.18 19.97 -10.06
N GLY A 338 -37.94 20.42 -10.24
CA GLY A 338 -37.59 21.84 -10.37
C GLY A 338 -36.50 22.06 -11.43
N LYS A 339 -36.10 23.31 -11.67
CA LYS A 339 -35.07 23.64 -12.68
C LYS A 339 -33.68 23.02 -12.42
N GLN A 340 -33.45 22.55 -11.19
CA GLN A 340 -32.20 21.91 -10.76
C GLN A 340 -32.23 20.37 -10.80
N GLY A 341 -33.39 19.74 -11.01
CA GLY A 341 -33.50 18.27 -11.04
C GLY A 341 -34.83 17.75 -10.47
N ILE A 342 -34.85 16.47 -10.11
CA ILE A 342 -35.95 15.85 -9.36
C ILE A 342 -35.55 15.74 -7.89
N SER A 343 -36.26 16.45 -7.03
CA SER A 343 -36.17 16.37 -5.57
C SER A 343 -36.96 15.17 -5.06
N LEU A 344 -36.35 14.37 -4.19
CA LEU A 344 -36.96 13.27 -3.45
C LEU A 344 -36.99 13.63 -1.97
N SER A 345 -38.04 13.21 -1.26
CA SER A 345 -38.05 13.22 0.22
C SER A 345 -38.83 12.03 0.79
N TRP A 346 -38.46 11.60 1.99
CA TRP A 346 -39.05 10.48 2.71
C TRP A 346 -38.93 10.69 4.22
N SER A 347 -39.51 9.79 5.02
CA SER A 347 -39.40 9.80 6.49
C SER A 347 -38.82 8.48 7.00
N ALA A 348 -38.06 8.53 8.09
CA ALA A 348 -37.44 7.35 8.70
C ALA A 348 -38.48 6.23 9.02
N PRO A 349 -38.10 4.95 8.88
CA PRO A 349 -38.65 3.91 9.74
C PRO A 349 -38.13 4.11 11.17
N GLY A 350 -38.96 3.81 12.17
CA GLY A 350 -38.45 3.70 13.55
C GLY A 350 -37.66 2.40 13.68
N SER A 351 -36.35 2.51 13.82
CA SER A 351 -35.41 1.39 14.00
C SER A 351 -34.14 1.90 14.69
N GLU A 352 -33.57 1.14 15.63
CA GLU A 352 -32.38 1.55 16.41
C GLU A 352 -31.05 1.29 15.67
N ASP A 353 -31.09 0.41 14.67
CA ASP A 353 -30.00 -0.10 13.83
C ASP A 353 -29.83 0.64 12.49
N LEU A 354 -30.82 1.46 12.10
CA LEU A 354 -30.80 2.26 10.88
C LEU A 354 -29.52 3.11 10.81
N SER A 355 -28.77 2.97 9.71
CA SER A 355 -27.53 3.72 9.47
C SER A 355 -27.72 4.79 8.41
N GLU A 356 -28.39 4.44 7.30
CA GLU A 356 -28.48 5.29 6.10
C GLU A 356 -29.60 4.83 5.13
N PHE A 357 -29.79 5.59 4.04
CA PHE A 357 -30.79 5.37 3.00
C PHE A 357 -30.13 5.22 1.63
N LEU A 358 -30.42 4.12 0.94
CA LEU A 358 -30.01 3.91 -0.45
C LEU A 358 -31.09 4.45 -1.39
N VAL A 359 -30.75 5.47 -2.17
CA VAL A 359 -31.62 6.02 -3.23
C VAL A 359 -31.34 5.30 -4.54
N GLU A 360 -32.38 4.78 -5.18
CA GLU A 360 -32.27 4.05 -6.44
C GLU A 360 -33.19 4.64 -7.52
N ARG A 361 -32.72 4.65 -8.79
CA ARG A 361 -33.46 5.15 -9.96
C ARG A 361 -33.50 4.14 -11.10
N SER A 362 -34.62 4.05 -11.79
CA SER A 362 -34.74 3.39 -13.09
C SER A 362 -35.39 4.30 -14.13
N GLU A 363 -35.22 3.96 -15.40
CA GLU A 363 -35.96 4.53 -16.53
C GLU A 363 -37.14 3.64 -16.94
N LYS A 364 -37.36 2.54 -16.21
CA LYS A 364 -38.46 1.58 -16.40
C LYS A 364 -39.24 1.41 -15.09
N ALA A 365 -40.55 1.16 -15.20
CA ALA A 365 -41.42 0.97 -14.05
C ALA A 365 -41.09 -0.30 -13.24
N VAL A 366 -40.50 -1.31 -13.88
CA VAL A 366 -40.16 -2.62 -13.34
C VAL A 366 -38.81 -3.06 -13.90
N GLY A 367 -38.05 -3.81 -13.11
CA GLY A 367 -36.70 -4.29 -13.44
C GLY A 367 -35.64 -3.61 -12.58
N ASP A 368 -34.45 -3.46 -13.15
CA ASP A 368 -33.29 -2.96 -12.41
C ASP A 368 -33.39 -1.45 -12.14
N PHE A 369 -33.13 -1.09 -10.89
CA PHE A 369 -32.89 0.28 -10.47
C PHE A 369 -31.39 0.40 -10.17
N GLN A 370 -30.78 1.46 -10.66
CA GLN A 370 -29.39 1.78 -10.40
C GLN A 370 -29.30 2.59 -9.09
N PRO A 371 -28.33 2.31 -8.21
CA PRO A 371 -28.08 3.14 -7.05
C PRO A 371 -27.58 4.52 -7.51
N LEU A 372 -28.09 5.59 -6.90
CA LEU A 372 -27.64 6.96 -7.16
C LEU A 372 -26.73 7.48 -6.05
N GLU A 373 -27.17 7.34 -4.81
CA GLU A 373 -26.44 7.80 -3.62
C GLU A 373 -26.91 6.99 -2.39
N THR A 374 -26.03 6.88 -1.40
CA THR A 374 -26.41 6.48 -0.04
C THR A 374 -26.25 7.68 0.89
N THR A 375 -27.30 8.06 1.61
CA THR A 375 -27.33 9.27 2.44
C THR A 375 -28.01 9.06 3.78
N ARG A 376 -27.64 9.86 4.79
CA ARG A 376 -28.36 9.95 6.08
C ARG A 376 -29.48 10.99 6.06
N ASP A 377 -29.51 11.85 5.04
CA ASP A 377 -30.55 12.86 4.88
C ASP A 377 -31.90 12.24 4.52
N PHE A 378 -32.98 12.96 4.85
CA PHE A 378 -34.36 12.61 4.50
C PHE A 378 -34.80 13.14 3.12
N LYS A 379 -33.82 13.55 2.30
CA LYS A 379 -34.01 14.20 1.01
C LYS A 379 -32.83 13.91 0.08
N TYR A 380 -33.08 13.94 -1.22
CA TYR A 380 -32.06 13.84 -2.26
C TYR A 380 -32.46 14.69 -3.48
N LEU A 381 -31.50 15.20 -4.24
CA LEU A 381 -31.75 15.94 -5.48
C LEU A 381 -31.05 15.26 -6.66
N ASP A 382 -31.82 14.57 -7.48
CA ASP A 382 -31.32 13.99 -8.72
C ASP A 382 -31.20 15.07 -9.80
N THR A 383 -29.99 15.57 -9.96
CA THR A 383 -29.60 16.51 -11.03
C THR A 383 -29.28 15.79 -12.35
N GLY A 384 -29.14 14.46 -12.34
CA GLY A 384 -28.73 13.62 -13.47
C GLY A 384 -29.89 13.23 -14.39
N VAL A 385 -30.90 14.10 -14.48
CA VAL A 385 -32.17 13.88 -15.18
C VAL A 385 -32.23 14.68 -16.47
N THR A 386 -32.78 14.10 -17.53
CA THR A 386 -32.98 14.77 -18.82
C THR A 386 -34.43 15.27 -18.92
N GLN A 387 -34.60 16.51 -19.38
CA GLN A 387 -35.94 17.08 -19.63
C GLN A 387 -36.75 16.22 -20.62
N GLY A 388 -38.05 16.10 -20.36
CA GLY A 388 -38.97 15.23 -21.10
C GLY A 388 -38.92 13.74 -20.73
N LYS A 389 -37.90 13.28 -19.99
CA LYS A 389 -37.72 11.87 -19.67
C LYS A 389 -38.45 11.48 -18.38
N ARG A 390 -39.05 10.30 -18.37
CA ARG A 390 -39.72 9.71 -17.20
C ARG A 390 -38.74 8.87 -16.39
N TYR A 391 -38.71 9.13 -15.09
CA TYR A 391 -37.86 8.42 -14.14
C TYR A 391 -38.70 7.78 -13.03
N TYR A 392 -38.20 6.66 -12.52
CA TYR A 392 -38.80 5.87 -11.47
C TYR A 392 -37.83 5.83 -10.30
N TYR A 393 -38.28 6.14 -9.10
CA TYR A 393 -37.47 6.18 -7.89
C TYR A 393 -38.02 5.26 -6.81
N ARG A 394 -37.11 4.69 -6.03
CA ARG A 394 -37.40 3.97 -4.79
C ARG A 394 -36.24 4.20 -3.82
N VAL A 395 -36.52 4.07 -2.53
CA VAL A 395 -35.51 4.21 -1.46
C VAL A 395 -35.55 2.96 -0.60
N ARG A 396 -34.40 2.57 -0.04
CA ARG A 396 -34.26 1.51 0.96
C ARG A 396 -33.58 2.07 2.19
N SER A 397 -33.87 1.48 3.34
CA SER A 397 -33.07 1.64 4.55
C SER A 397 -31.94 0.62 4.56
N VAL A 398 -30.81 1.04 5.10
CA VAL A 398 -29.61 0.21 5.28
C VAL A 398 -29.21 0.33 6.75
N ASP A 399 -28.97 -0.81 7.40
CA ASP A 399 -28.47 -0.84 8.79
C ASP A 399 -26.93 -0.69 8.84
N ARG A 400 -26.36 -0.81 10.05
CA ARG A 400 -24.91 -0.73 10.27
C ARG A 400 -24.11 -1.92 9.75
N LEU A 401 -24.77 -3.00 9.32
CA LEU A 401 -24.17 -4.23 8.80
C LEU A 401 -24.32 -4.34 7.27
N GLY A 402 -25.09 -3.44 6.66
CA GLY A 402 -25.34 -3.38 5.23
C GLY A 402 -26.60 -4.14 4.79
N ASN A 403 -27.39 -4.71 5.70
CA ASN A 403 -28.64 -5.38 5.34
C ASN A 403 -29.62 -4.32 4.81
N ARG A 404 -30.30 -4.64 3.70
CA ARG A 404 -31.13 -3.66 2.97
C ARG A 404 -32.60 -4.00 3.11
N SER A 405 -33.39 -3.01 3.51
CA SER A 405 -34.85 -3.16 3.58
C SER A 405 -35.45 -3.52 2.21
N SER A 406 -36.70 -3.98 2.22
CA SER A 406 -37.57 -3.88 1.05
C SER A 406 -37.61 -2.43 0.54
N ALA A 407 -37.81 -2.23 -0.77
CA ALA A 407 -37.90 -0.89 -1.31
C ALA A 407 -39.23 -0.22 -0.94
N THR A 408 -39.23 1.11 -0.81
CA THR A 408 -40.47 1.89 -0.82
C THR A 408 -41.29 1.59 -2.09
N LYS A 409 -42.61 1.81 -2.04
CA LYS A 409 -43.43 1.83 -3.26
C LYS A 409 -42.82 2.81 -4.27
N VAL A 410 -42.57 2.31 -5.48
CA VAL A 410 -41.99 3.09 -6.58
C VAL A 410 -42.83 4.35 -6.83
N ARG A 411 -42.16 5.49 -6.96
CA ARG A 411 -42.72 6.76 -7.43
C ARG A 411 -42.14 7.09 -8.78
N ASP A 412 -42.90 7.74 -9.63
CA ASP A 412 -42.46 8.13 -10.97
C ASP A 412 -42.84 9.56 -11.30
N LEU A 413 -41.99 10.22 -12.08
CA LEU A 413 -42.16 11.60 -12.51
C LEU A 413 -41.51 11.79 -13.89
N THR A 414 -42.18 12.54 -14.76
CA THR A 414 -41.61 13.00 -16.03
C THR A 414 -40.99 14.38 -15.80
N MET A 415 -39.69 14.51 -16.02
CA MET A 415 -39.00 15.79 -15.89
C MET A 415 -39.60 16.78 -16.89
N PRO A 416 -40.12 17.94 -16.47
CA PRO A 416 -40.71 18.90 -17.40
C PRO A 416 -39.67 19.47 -18.36
N TYR A 417 -40.13 19.89 -19.54
CA TYR A 417 -39.35 20.76 -20.41
C TYR A 417 -39.41 22.20 -19.90
N PHE A 418 -38.27 22.88 -19.96
CA PHE A 418 -38.18 24.33 -19.78
C PHE A 418 -37.81 24.96 -21.12
N GLU A 419 -38.55 26.00 -21.53
CA GLU A 419 -38.23 26.79 -22.73
C GLU A 419 -36.99 27.66 -22.48
N THR A 420 -35.81 27.07 -22.64
CA THR A 420 -34.47 27.66 -22.43
C THR A 420 -34.20 28.22 -21.02
N VAL A 421 -33.17 27.68 -20.34
CA VAL A 421 -32.79 28.13 -19.01
C VAL A 421 -31.69 29.20 -19.10
N ARG A 422 -31.99 30.46 -18.75
CA ARG A 422 -30.94 31.48 -18.62
C ARG A 422 -29.92 31.06 -17.57
N LEU A 423 -28.65 30.99 -17.96
CA LEU A 423 -27.54 30.66 -17.07
C LEU A 423 -27.26 31.87 -16.15
N PRO A 424 -27.17 31.69 -14.82
CA PRO A 424 -26.87 32.79 -13.90
C PRO A 424 -25.41 33.24 -14.01
N ALA A 425 -25.16 34.51 -13.69
CA ALA A 425 -23.81 35.12 -13.75
C ALA A 425 -22.77 34.42 -12.86
N GLN A 426 -23.21 33.70 -11.83
CA GLN A 426 -22.39 32.71 -11.13
C GLN A 426 -23.14 31.38 -11.09
N PHE A 427 -22.47 30.28 -11.42
CA PHE A 427 -23.06 28.95 -11.41
C PHE A 427 -22.10 27.90 -10.85
N LYS A 428 -22.67 26.88 -10.21
CA LYS A 428 -21.95 25.77 -9.60
C LYS A 428 -22.83 24.53 -9.50
N GLY A 429 -22.20 23.41 -9.16
CA GLY A 429 -22.82 22.10 -9.09
C GLY A 429 -23.15 21.53 -10.46
N PRO A 430 -23.80 20.36 -10.48
CA PRO A 430 -24.26 19.73 -11.71
C PRO A 430 -25.46 20.46 -12.34
N LEU A 431 -25.37 20.71 -13.65
CA LEU A 431 -26.48 21.20 -14.47
C LEU A 431 -27.36 20.04 -14.97
N VAL A 432 -28.63 20.34 -15.20
CA VAL A 432 -29.65 19.44 -15.77
C VAL A 432 -29.52 19.47 -17.30
N PRO A 433 -29.27 18.34 -17.99
CA PRO A 433 -29.29 18.27 -19.45
C PRO A 433 -30.50 18.99 -20.10
N GLY A 434 -30.20 19.98 -20.94
CA GLY A 434 -31.17 20.83 -21.62
C GLY A 434 -30.51 21.99 -22.37
N THR A 435 -31.31 22.97 -22.79
CA THR A 435 -30.83 24.19 -23.47
C THR A 435 -30.70 25.35 -22.49
N TYR A 436 -29.55 26.02 -22.51
CA TYR A 436 -29.22 27.17 -21.68
C TYR A 436 -28.92 28.42 -22.53
N SER A 437 -29.41 29.60 -22.16
CA SER A 437 -28.98 30.88 -22.75
C SER A 437 -27.88 31.53 -21.90
N VAL A 438 -26.87 32.09 -22.57
CA VAL A 438 -25.71 32.74 -21.95
C VAL A 438 -25.60 34.15 -22.54
N GLU A 439 -26.11 35.13 -21.82
CA GLU A 439 -26.32 36.51 -22.31
C GLU A 439 -25.25 37.51 -21.89
N GLY A 440 -24.23 37.06 -21.16
CA GLY A 440 -23.17 37.90 -20.61
C GLY A 440 -22.07 37.05 -19.97
N THR A 441 -21.34 37.60 -19.01
CA THR A 441 -20.30 36.86 -18.29
C THR A 441 -20.88 35.93 -17.23
N CYS A 442 -20.66 34.63 -17.38
CA CYS A 442 -21.01 33.58 -16.41
C CYS A 442 -19.75 32.95 -15.81
N ILE A 443 -19.68 32.88 -14.48
CA ILE A 443 -18.46 32.51 -13.75
C ILE A 443 -18.70 31.23 -12.92
N VAL A 444 -17.78 30.28 -12.99
CA VAL A 444 -17.62 29.23 -11.95
C VAL A 444 -16.68 29.81 -10.89
N PRO A 445 -17.13 30.09 -9.65
CA PRO A 445 -16.29 30.72 -8.63
C PRO A 445 -15.10 29.86 -8.21
N GLU A 446 -14.07 30.48 -7.65
CA GLU A 446 -12.91 29.81 -7.08
C GLU A 446 -13.33 28.82 -5.97
N GLY A 447 -12.66 27.66 -5.89
CA GLY A 447 -13.01 26.56 -4.97
C GLY A 447 -14.29 25.80 -5.31
N GLU A 448 -15.16 26.32 -6.17
CA GLU A 448 -16.39 25.67 -6.60
C GLU A 448 -16.18 24.79 -7.84
N THR A 449 -17.05 23.81 -8.03
CA THR A 449 -17.08 22.96 -9.24
C THR A 449 -18.44 23.07 -9.92
N ALA A 450 -18.44 23.21 -11.25
CA ALA A 450 -19.63 23.12 -12.08
C ALA A 450 -19.51 21.94 -13.07
N THR A 451 -20.59 21.15 -13.22
CA THR A 451 -20.57 19.95 -14.07
C THR A 451 -21.70 19.99 -15.10
N VAL A 452 -21.34 19.95 -16.38
CA VAL A 452 -22.27 19.83 -17.50
C VAL A 452 -22.30 18.40 -17.98
N ARG A 453 -23.51 17.86 -18.15
CA ARG A 453 -23.75 16.46 -18.57
C ARG A 453 -24.07 16.34 -20.07
N PRO A 454 -23.98 15.11 -20.64
CA PRO A 454 -24.18 14.87 -22.07
C PRO A 454 -25.54 15.38 -22.58
N GLY A 455 -25.57 15.85 -23.83
CA GLY A 455 -26.77 16.39 -24.48
C GLY A 455 -27.17 17.81 -24.06
N THR A 456 -26.36 18.50 -23.25
CA THR A 456 -26.59 19.92 -22.92
C THR A 456 -26.24 20.82 -24.11
N LYS A 457 -27.02 21.88 -24.33
CA LYS A 457 -26.72 22.94 -25.31
C LYS A 457 -26.63 24.31 -24.64
N PHE A 458 -25.61 25.07 -24.96
CA PHE A 458 -25.47 26.49 -24.60
C PHE A 458 -25.59 27.35 -25.86
N ASN A 459 -26.49 28.33 -25.79
CA ASN A 459 -26.68 29.38 -26.79
C ASN A 459 -26.11 30.69 -26.22
N PHE A 460 -25.00 31.16 -26.79
CA PHE A 460 -24.33 32.39 -26.37
C PHE A 460 -24.78 33.59 -27.21
N SER A 461 -25.05 34.72 -26.55
CA SER A 461 -25.20 36.02 -27.21
C SER A 461 -23.85 36.59 -27.64
N SER A 462 -23.84 37.57 -28.55
CA SER A 462 -22.63 38.36 -28.84
C SER A 462 -22.01 38.88 -27.55
N ASP A 463 -20.68 38.85 -27.49
CA ASP A 463 -19.86 39.31 -26.36
C ASP A 463 -20.09 38.57 -25.02
N ALA A 464 -20.99 37.58 -24.97
CA ALA A 464 -21.14 36.69 -23.81
C ALA A 464 -19.88 35.86 -23.57
N LYS A 465 -19.66 35.41 -22.33
CA LYS A 465 -18.40 34.79 -21.92
C LYS A 465 -18.58 33.81 -20.77
N MET A 466 -17.80 32.73 -20.74
CA MET A 466 -17.64 31.90 -19.53
C MET A 466 -16.25 32.11 -18.91
N ILE A 467 -16.17 32.05 -17.59
CA ILE A 467 -14.90 32.11 -16.85
C ILE A 467 -14.87 30.99 -15.80
N ALA A 468 -13.89 30.09 -15.91
CA ALA A 468 -13.68 29.00 -14.98
C ALA A 468 -12.61 29.37 -13.94
N LYS A 469 -12.99 30.13 -12.89
CA LYS A 469 -12.08 30.39 -11.75
C LYS A 469 -11.97 29.19 -10.81
N GLY A 470 -13.04 28.40 -10.69
CA GLY A 470 -13.02 27.06 -10.12
C GLY A 470 -12.87 25.99 -11.21
N ALA A 471 -13.44 24.81 -10.95
CA ALA A 471 -13.41 23.70 -11.90
C ALA A 471 -14.69 23.64 -12.75
N LEU A 472 -14.58 23.90 -14.05
CA LEU A 472 -15.65 23.66 -15.03
C LEU A 472 -15.41 22.33 -15.73
N THR A 473 -16.33 21.37 -15.56
CA THR A 473 -16.29 20.05 -16.18
C THR A 473 -17.43 19.93 -17.18
N ILE A 474 -17.11 19.75 -18.47
CA ILE A 474 -18.08 19.60 -19.56
C ILE A 474 -17.94 18.20 -20.16
N GLN A 475 -18.95 17.35 -19.94
CA GLN A 475 -18.93 15.95 -20.36
C GLN A 475 -19.97 15.71 -21.46
N GLY A 476 -19.51 15.47 -22.68
CA GLY A 476 -20.30 14.87 -23.76
C GLY A 476 -20.03 13.37 -23.91
N ASP A 477 -20.96 12.65 -24.54
CA ASP A 477 -20.73 11.28 -25.00
C ASP A 477 -20.90 11.16 -26.53
N THR A 478 -20.59 9.99 -27.10
CA THR A 478 -20.61 9.77 -28.56
C THR A 478 -22.00 9.84 -29.21
N LYS A 479 -23.08 9.76 -28.42
CA LYS A 479 -24.47 9.93 -28.85
C LYS A 479 -25.02 11.31 -28.48
N ASN A 480 -24.62 11.83 -27.32
CA ASN A 480 -25.12 13.07 -26.73
C ASN A 480 -23.96 14.07 -26.51
N ARG A 481 -23.47 14.67 -27.60
CA ARG A 481 -22.45 15.73 -27.52
C ARG A 481 -22.99 16.94 -26.76
N VAL A 482 -22.09 17.72 -26.16
CA VAL A 482 -22.42 19.06 -25.63
C VAL A 482 -22.18 20.09 -26.72
N PHE A 483 -23.08 21.04 -26.87
CA PHE A 483 -22.99 22.11 -27.87
C PHE A 483 -22.77 23.47 -27.20
N LEU A 484 -21.80 24.24 -27.68
CA LEU A 484 -21.48 25.60 -27.24
C LEU A 484 -21.47 26.50 -28.48
N GLU A 485 -22.59 27.15 -28.75
CA GLU A 485 -22.85 27.83 -30.02
C GLU A 485 -23.32 29.27 -29.77
N GLY A 486 -22.87 30.20 -30.62
CA GLY A 486 -23.28 31.60 -30.63
C GLY A 486 -22.47 32.36 -31.67
N GLU A 487 -22.82 33.61 -31.97
CA GLU A 487 -22.04 34.46 -32.88
C GLU A 487 -21.38 35.60 -32.09
N GLY A 488 -20.06 35.76 -32.20
CA GLY A 488 -19.31 36.87 -31.60
C GLY A 488 -18.99 36.73 -30.09
N TRP A 489 -19.24 35.57 -29.48
CA TRP A 489 -19.01 35.33 -28.06
C TRP A 489 -17.52 35.13 -27.73
N LYS A 490 -17.11 35.46 -26.50
CA LYS A 490 -15.69 35.56 -26.08
C LYS A 490 -15.13 34.28 -25.44
N GLY A 491 -15.66 33.13 -25.83
CA GLY A 491 -15.16 31.82 -25.42
C GLY A 491 -15.27 31.52 -23.93
N ILE A 492 -14.43 30.58 -23.50
CA ILE A 492 -14.21 30.21 -22.08
C ILE A 492 -12.80 30.65 -21.68
N ASP A 493 -12.70 31.54 -20.69
CA ASP A 493 -11.44 31.85 -20.00
C ASP A 493 -11.17 30.85 -18.87
N ILE A 494 -9.92 30.41 -18.76
CA ILE A 494 -9.38 29.65 -17.63
C ILE A 494 -8.18 30.42 -17.04
N PRO A 495 -8.43 31.35 -16.08
CA PRO A 495 -7.36 32.08 -15.40
C PRO A 495 -6.56 31.16 -14.45
N GLU A 496 -5.46 31.68 -13.91
CA GLU A 496 -4.65 31.03 -12.87
C GLU A 496 -5.51 30.49 -11.71
N GLY A 497 -5.20 29.26 -11.27
CA GLY A 497 -5.99 28.50 -10.30
C GLY A 497 -7.24 27.80 -10.87
N GLY A 498 -7.73 28.25 -12.04
CA GLY A 498 -8.89 27.69 -12.73
C GLY A 498 -8.61 26.38 -13.47
N ARG A 499 -9.69 25.62 -13.75
CA ARG A 499 -9.63 24.39 -14.56
C ARG A 499 -10.83 24.28 -15.51
N LEU A 500 -10.56 23.94 -16.77
CA LEU A 500 -11.56 23.44 -17.72
C LEU A 500 -11.20 22.02 -18.14
N ALA A 501 -12.13 21.08 -17.92
CA ALA A 501 -12.08 19.74 -18.51
C ALA A 501 -13.27 19.57 -19.46
N ILE A 502 -13.04 19.55 -20.76
CA ILE A 502 -14.08 19.52 -21.81
C ILE A 502 -13.93 18.31 -22.72
N THR A 503 -14.99 17.49 -22.84
CA THR A 503 -14.97 16.24 -23.61
C THR A 503 -16.14 16.10 -24.57
N ASN A 504 -15.88 15.58 -25.78
CA ASN A 504 -16.85 15.30 -26.86
C ASN A 504 -17.78 16.50 -27.23
N ALA A 505 -17.33 17.74 -26.99
CA ALA A 505 -18.11 18.94 -27.22
C ALA A 505 -17.95 19.50 -28.64
N ALA A 506 -18.93 20.26 -29.13
CA ALA A 506 -18.84 21.09 -30.31
C ALA A 506 -18.88 22.57 -29.89
N VAL A 507 -17.93 23.37 -30.37
CA VAL A 507 -17.72 24.77 -30.00
C VAL A 507 -17.62 25.61 -31.27
N SER A 508 -18.42 26.67 -31.42
CA SER A 508 -18.41 27.49 -32.63
C SER A 508 -18.77 28.96 -32.43
N GLY A 509 -18.22 29.81 -33.31
CA GLY A 509 -18.56 31.24 -33.43
C GLY A 509 -18.01 32.13 -32.31
N CYS A 510 -16.90 31.71 -31.71
CA CYS A 510 -16.16 32.43 -30.67
C CYS A 510 -14.74 32.81 -31.13
N SER A 511 -14.15 33.79 -30.45
CA SER A 511 -12.72 34.10 -30.53
C SER A 511 -12.22 34.89 -29.30
N PRO A 512 -11.16 34.40 -28.62
CA PRO A 512 -10.70 33.01 -28.63
C PRO A 512 -11.82 32.07 -28.17
N CYS A 513 -11.85 30.81 -28.61
CA CYS A 513 -12.87 29.86 -28.13
C CYS A 513 -12.51 29.24 -26.76
N LEU A 514 -11.27 28.78 -26.58
CA LEU A 514 -10.74 28.28 -25.31
C LEU A 514 -9.47 29.07 -24.97
N ASN A 515 -9.46 29.79 -23.84
CA ASN A 515 -8.40 30.72 -23.48
C ASN A 515 -7.83 30.41 -22.09
N ALA A 516 -6.72 29.68 -22.02
CA ALA A 516 -6.05 29.36 -20.76
C ALA A 516 -4.96 30.39 -20.46
N GLU A 517 -5.08 31.12 -19.35
CA GLU A 517 -4.08 32.09 -18.88
C GLU A 517 -3.65 31.73 -17.45
N GLY A 518 -2.81 30.70 -17.33
CA GLY A 518 -2.31 30.14 -16.07
C GLY A 518 -3.15 28.98 -15.53
N GLY A 519 -4.40 28.81 -15.98
CA GLY A 519 -5.26 27.70 -15.60
C GLY A 519 -5.04 26.41 -16.40
N LEU A 520 -5.56 25.29 -15.88
CA LEU A 520 -5.47 23.97 -16.52
C LEU A 520 -6.54 23.79 -17.61
N LEU A 521 -6.10 23.45 -18.83
CA LEU A 521 -6.97 23.14 -19.96
C LEU A 521 -6.83 21.67 -20.41
N GLU A 522 -7.85 20.86 -20.16
CA GLU A 522 -7.97 19.51 -20.68
C GLU A 522 -9.10 19.46 -21.72
N ALA A 523 -8.78 19.16 -22.98
CA ALA A 523 -9.76 19.04 -24.06
C ALA A 523 -9.60 17.72 -24.80
N THR A 524 -10.67 16.91 -24.86
CA THR A 524 -10.64 15.60 -25.54
C THR A 524 -11.84 15.40 -26.48
N GLY A 525 -11.59 15.13 -27.77
CA GLY A 525 -12.67 14.89 -28.74
C GLY A 525 -13.51 16.14 -29.05
N VAL A 526 -12.93 17.33 -28.90
CA VAL A 526 -13.65 18.61 -29.08
C VAL A 526 -13.47 19.13 -30.51
N SER A 527 -14.57 19.54 -31.16
CA SER A 527 -14.53 20.20 -32.46
C SER A 527 -14.74 21.71 -32.30
N LEU A 528 -13.77 22.51 -32.72
CA LEU A 528 -13.79 23.97 -32.73
C LEU A 528 -13.92 24.47 -34.17
N ARG A 529 -14.91 25.33 -34.43
CA ARG A 529 -15.12 25.96 -35.74
C ARG A 529 -15.24 27.48 -35.61
N GLY A 530 -14.28 28.19 -36.20
CA GLY A 530 -14.25 29.64 -36.29
C GLY A 530 -14.61 30.17 -37.67
N SER A 531 -14.63 31.50 -37.77
CA SER A 531 -14.61 32.27 -39.01
C SER A 531 -13.39 33.20 -39.10
N GLU A 532 -12.83 33.58 -37.95
CA GLU A 532 -11.69 34.48 -37.76
C GLU A 532 -11.09 34.28 -36.35
N GLY A 533 -9.95 34.93 -36.07
CA GLY A 533 -9.35 34.97 -34.73
C GLY A 533 -8.74 33.65 -34.29
N THR A 534 -8.78 33.32 -33.00
CA THR A 534 -8.00 32.19 -32.44
C THR A 534 -8.89 31.05 -31.94
N GLY A 535 -8.55 29.80 -32.25
CA GLY A 535 -9.29 28.63 -31.75
C GLY A 535 -9.01 28.36 -30.28
N ILE A 536 -7.77 27.97 -29.99
CA ILE A 536 -7.27 27.72 -28.62
C ILE A 536 -6.08 28.65 -28.34
N LEU A 537 -6.04 29.29 -27.18
CA LEU A 537 -4.93 30.09 -26.70
C LEU A 537 -4.40 29.52 -25.37
N THR A 538 -3.08 29.33 -25.25
CA THR A 538 -2.43 29.02 -23.97
C THR A 538 -1.38 30.07 -23.61
N GLY A 539 -1.55 30.69 -22.43
CA GLY A 539 -0.68 31.68 -21.84
C GLY A 539 0.47 31.07 -21.02
N LYS A 540 1.33 31.93 -20.46
CA LYS A 540 2.42 31.50 -19.56
C LYS A 540 1.88 30.65 -18.40
N ASN A 541 2.69 29.67 -17.97
CA ASN A 541 2.41 28.75 -16.86
C ASN A 541 1.16 27.86 -16.99
N SER A 542 0.33 27.99 -18.04
CA SER A 542 -0.87 27.16 -18.24
C SER A 542 -0.49 25.70 -18.53
N PRO A 543 -0.90 24.71 -17.72
CA PRO A 543 -0.80 23.31 -18.12
C PRO A 543 -1.92 22.95 -19.11
N PHE A 544 -1.62 22.14 -20.13
CA PHE A 544 -2.63 21.73 -21.11
C PHE A 544 -2.49 20.29 -21.64
N GLU A 545 -3.63 19.64 -21.85
CA GLU A 545 -3.75 18.29 -22.39
C GLU A 545 -4.81 18.30 -23.51
N LEU A 546 -4.36 18.38 -24.76
CA LEU A 546 -5.22 18.54 -25.93
C LEU A 546 -5.19 17.26 -26.79
N SER A 547 -6.30 16.53 -26.87
CA SER A 547 -6.33 15.21 -27.51
C SER A 547 -7.53 15.01 -28.45
N GLY A 548 -7.31 14.47 -29.65
CA GLY A 548 -8.40 14.13 -30.57
C GLY A 548 -9.25 15.32 -31.01
N LEU A 549 -8.67 16.52 -31.10
CA LEU A 549 -9.39 17.74 -31.47
C LEU A 549 -9.70 17.79 -32.98
N THR A 550 -10.61 18.67 -33.37
CA THR A 550 -10.80 19.09 -34.76
C THR A 550 -10.92 20.61 -34.78
N VAL A 551 -9.94 21.31 -35.33
CA VAL A 551 -9.82 22.78 -35.26
C VAL A 551 -9.76 23.37 -36.66
N SER A 552 -10.72 24.23 -37.00
CA SER A 552 -10.91 24.75 -38.37
C SER A 552 -11.49 26.16 -38.43
N GLY A 553 -11.14 26.91 -39.48
CA GLY A 553 -11.74 28.21 -39.80
C GLY A 553 -11.19 29.42 -39.04
N PHE A 554 -10.15 29.26 -38.22
CA PHE A 554 -9.54 30.35 -37.44
C PHE A 554 -8.39 31.05 -38.21
N ASN A 555 -7.98 32.24 -37.75
CA ASN A 555 -6.70 32.85 -38.15
C ASN A 555 -5.55 32.03 -37.55
N GLU A 556 -5.60 31.75 -36.25
CA GLU A 556 -4.70 30.82 -35.58
C GLU A 556 -5.51 29.65 -35.00
N GLY A 557 -5.33 28.44 -35.51
CA GLY A 557 -6.03 27.26 -34.97
C GLY A 557 -5.70 27.04 -33.49
N ILE A 558 -4.41 26.91 -33.18
CA ILE A 558 -3.90 26.84 -31.80
C ILE A 558 -2.72 27.80 -31.64
N LEU A 559 -2.80 28.71 -30.66
CA LEU A 559 -1.78 29.69 -30.31
C LEU A 559 -1.19 29.39 -28.92
N ILE A 560 0.05 28.91 -28.90
CA ILE A 560 0.80 28.60 -27.67
C ILE A 560 1.76 29.77 -27.38
N LYS A 561 1.35 30.69 -26.49
CA LYS A 561 2.22 31.78 -25.99
C LYS A 561 3.14 31.32 -24.86
N GLY A 562 2.74 30.25 -24.17
CA GLY A 562 3.47 29.66 -23.05
C GLY A 562 2.74 28.44 -22.51
N GLY A 563 3.24 27.95 -21.36
CA GLY A 563 2.68 26.79 -20.68
C GLY A 563 3.51 25.52 -20.89
N GLN A 564 3.02 24.41 -20.35
CA GLN A 564 3.58 23.07 -20.55
C GLN A 564 2.46 22.08 -20.81
N GLY A 565 2.60 21.22 -21.82
CA GLY A 565 1.52 20.31 -22.17
C GLY A 565 1.78 19.50 -23.42
N ARG A 566 0.73 18.80 -23.87
CA ARG A 566 0.78 18.03 -25.12
C ARG A 566 -0.40 18.32 -26.04
N ILE A 567 -0.17 18.08 -27.33
CA ILE A 567 -1.20 18.02 -28.36
C ILE A 567 -1.04 16.69 -29.08
N ASP A 568 -2.05 15.81 -28.98
CA ASP A 568 -2.04 14.52 -29.66
C ASP A 568 -3.31 14.17 -30.43
N LYS A 569 -3.17 13.35 -31.49
CA LYS A 569 -4.27 12.72 -32.24
C LYS A 569 -5.27 13.69 -32.87
N SER A 570 -4.91 14.96 -33.05
CA SER A 570 -5.82 16.05 -33.42
C SER A 570 -5.75 16.41 -34.91
N ASN A 571 -6.85 16.88 -35.49
CA ASN A 571 -6.92 17.45 -36.83
C ASN A 571 -6.95 18.98 -36.76
N ILE A 572 -6.00 19.66 -37.40
CA ILE A 572 -5.85 21.12 -37.39
C ILE A 572 -5.68 21.57 -38.85
N THR A 573 -6.79 21.91 -39.49
CA THR A 573 -6.90 22.12 -40.95
C THR A 573 -7.78 23.33 -41.26
N GLU A 574 -7.69 23.90 -42.46
CA GLU A 574 -8.54 25.02 -42.92
C GLU A 574 -8.41 26.36 -42.14
N ASN A 575 -7.41 26.48 -41.26
CA ASN A 575 -7.06 27.74 -40.57
C ASN A 575 -6.11 28.57 -41.43
N THR A 576 -5.90 29.86 -41.13
CA THR A 576 -4.86 30.66 -41.82
C THR A 576 -3.47 30.16 -41.43
N VAL A 577 -3.22 30.06 -40.12
CA VAL A 577 -2.10 29.34 -39.50
C VAL A 577 -2.66 28.19 -38.64
N GLY A 578 -2.21 26.96 -38.88
CA GLY A 578 -2.66 25.79 -38.11
C GLY A 578 -2.27 25.88 -36.64
N LEU A 579 -0.96 25.94 -36.37
CA LEU A 579 -0.41 26.11 -35.03
C LEU A 579 0.64 27.22 -34.98
N MET A 580 0.53 28.12 -33.99
CA MET A 580 1.49 29.19 -33.74
C MET A 580 2.14 29.00 -32.37
N PHE A 581 3.46 28.77 -32.34
CA PHE A 581 4.24 28.53 -31.13
C PHE A 581 5.17 29.71 -30.83
N GLN A 582 4.89 30.45 -29.75
CA GLN A 582 5.67 31.62 -29.33
C GLN A 582 6.49 31.36 -28.05
N GLY A 583 6.23 30.26 -27.34
CA GLY A 583 7.01 29.82 -26.18
C GLY A 583 6.32 28.74 -25.34
N GLY A 584 7.02 28.23 -24.32
CA GLY A 584 6.56 27.12 -23.47
C GLY A 584 7.29 25.81 -23.77
N ASN A 585 6.72 24.69 -23.31
CA ASN A 585 7.21 23.33 -23.60
C ASN A 585 6.03 22.45 -24.04
N ALA A 586 5.92 22.19 -25.34
CA ALA A 586 4.77 21.50 -25.93
C ALA A 586 5.22 20.21 -26.65
N GLU A 587 4.71 19.05 -26.22
CA GLU A 587 4.85 17.80 -26.97
C GLU A 587 3.75 17.72 -28.04
N ILE A 588 4.10 17.93 -29.31
CA ILE A 588 3.14 17.91 -30.44
C ILE A 588 3.42 16.65 -31.25
N THR A 589 2.57 15.62 -31.10
CA THR A 589 2.77 14.32 -31.77
C THR A 589 1.48 13.68 -32.27
N ASN A 590 1.55 12.84 -33.30
CA ASN A 590 0.40 12.08 -33.80
C ASN A 590 -0.76 12.95 -34.33
N ASN A 591 -0.51 14.20 -34.73
CA ASN A 591 -1.54 15.11 -35.25
C ASN A 591 -1.53 15.17 -36.77
N ASN A 592 -2.66 15.63 -37.34
CA ASN A 592 -2.81 15.98 -38.74
C ASN A 592 -2.90 17.51 -38.83
N ILE A 593 -1.81 18.18 -39.21
CA ILE A 593 -1.71 19.65 -39.27
C ILE A 593 -1.33 20.01 -40.72
N PHE A 594 -2.35 20.11 -41.57
CA PHE A 594 -2.20 20.25 -43.02
C PHE A 594 -3.40 21.00 -43.61
N GLU A 595 -3.35 21.41 -44.88
CA GLU A 595 -4.43 22.15 -45.54
C GLU A 595 -4.83 23.46 -44.82
N ASN A 596 -3.91 24.05 -44.05
CA ASN A 596 -4.04 25.43 -43.61
C ASN A 596 -3.64 26.37 -44.76
N ARG A 597 -4.20 27.59 -44.79
CA ARG A 597 -4.13 28.50 -45.95
C ARG A 597 -2.70 28.96 -46.21
N ASP A 598 -2.08 29.56 -45.19
CA ASP A 598 -0.78 30.19 -45.31
C ASP A 598 0.30 29.26 -44.74
N LEU A 599 0.16 28.87 -43.46
CA LEU A 599 1.12 28.03 -42.75
C LEU A 599 0.43 26.91 -41.97
N ASP A 600 1.02 25.72 -41.98
CA ASP A 600 0.59 24.65 -41.09
C ASP A 600 1.13 24.89 -39.68
N ILE A 601 2.39 25.31 -39.55
CA ILE A 601 3.01 25.67 -38.25
C ILE A 601 3.94 26.88 -38.41
N ASN A 602 3.81 27.87 -37.52
CA ASN A 602 4.74 28.98 -37.32
C ASN A 602 5.34 28.90 -35.91
N ALA A 603 6.66 28.98 -35.75
CA ALA A 603 7.32 28.93 -34.45
C ALA A 603 8.35 30.06 -34.23
N GLY A 604 8.01 31.02 -33.37
CA GLY A 604 8.90 32.10 -32.92
C GLY A 604 9.96 31.66 -31.89
N ARG A 605 9.97 30.38 -31.52
CA ARG A 605 10.93 29.72 -30.61
C ARG A 605 11.14 28.28 -31.05
N LYS A 606 12.29 27.70 -30.70
CA LYS A 606 12.62 26.32 -30.99
C LYS A 606 11.49 25.34 -30.63
N LEU A 607 10.91 24.74 -31.66
CA LEU A 607 9.90 23.70 -31.57
C LEU A 607 10.45 22.42 -32.20
N VAL A 608 10.25 21.28 -31.55
CA VAL A 608 10.59 19.96 -32.10
C VAL A 608 9.29 19.23 -32.43
N LEU A 609 9.21 18.65 -33.62
CA LEU A 609 8.02 17.97 -34.13
C LEU A 609 8.30 16.51 -34.42
N ASP A 610 7.49 15.64 -33.80
CA ASP A 610 7.64 14.19 -33.89
C ASP A 610 6.31 13.57 -34.36
N ASP A 611 6.35 12.69 -35.35
CA ASP A 611 5.23 11.82 -35.73
C ASP A 611 3.90 12.56 -36.04
N ASN A 612 3.98 13.73 -36.69
CA ASN A 612 2.81 14.45 -37.22
C ASN A 612 2.68 14.30 -38.74
N TYR A 613 1.47 14.30 -39.28
CA TYR A 613 1.22 14.44 -40.71
C TYR A 613 1.06 15.92 -41.07
N LEU A 614 1.93 16.40 -41.97
CA LEU A 614 1.99 17.81 -42.42
C LEU A 614 1.72 17.96 -43.92
N GLY A 615 0.82 17.14 -44.49
CA GLY A 615 0.42 17.20 -45.90
C GLY A 615 1.43 16.63 -46.91
N ALA A 616 2.72 16.58 -46.56
CA ALA A 616 3.78 15.99 -47.38
C ALA A 616 4.90 15.35 -46.53
N THR A 617 5.76 14.56 -47.16
CA THR A 617 7.01 14.00 -46.57
C THR A 617 8.27 14.69 -47.09
N ASP A 618 8.16 15.52 -48.12
CA ASP A 618 9.25 16.32 -48.68
C ASP A 618 9.34 17.62 -47.89
N ILE A 619 10.46 17.86 -47.20
CA ILE A 619 10.63 19.00 -46.30
C ILE A 619 10.43 20.35 -47.00
N ASN A 620 10.71 20.42 -48.31
CA ASN A 620 10.57 21.62 -49.13
C ASN A 620 9.10 21.94 -49.49
N LYS A 621 8.17 21.03 -49.21
CA LYS A 621 6.73 21.17 -49.47
C LYS A 621 5.90 21.42 -48.20
N LEU A 622 6.55 21.44 -47.04
CA LEU A 622 5.89 21.70 -45.75
C LEU A 622 5.66 23.21 -45.59
N LYS A 623 4.46 23.61 -45.16
CA LYS A 623 4.16 25.02 -44.88
C LYS A 623 4.61 25.41 -43.47
N LEU A 624 5.93 25.53 -43.28
CA LEU A 624 6.57 25.77 -41.98
C LEU A 624 7.35 27.09 -41.98
N GLU A 625 7.25 27.84 -40.89
CA GLU A 625 8.04 29.06 -40.67
C GLU A 625 8.63 29.12 -39.26
N GLY A 626 9.87 29.58 -39.13
CA GLY A 626 10.54 29.82 -37.85
C GLY A 626 11.50 28.72 -37.39
N ASP A 627 11.78 28.66 -36.09
CA ASP A 627 12.75 27.74 -35.48
C ASP A 627 12.09 26.37 -35.23
N ILE A 628 11.87 25.61 -36.32
CA ILE A 628 11.18 24.32 -36.30
C ILE A 628 12.15 23.20 -36.69
N LEU A 629 12.33 22.23 -35.77
CA LEU A 629 13.07 21.00 -36.02
C LEU A 629 12.08 19.84 -36.24
N VAL A 630 11.90 19.44 -37.50
CA VAL A 630 11.08 18.27 -37.84
C VAL A 630 11.90 16.99 -37.64
N ALA A 631 11.77 16.36 -36.48
CA ALA A 631 12.49 15.12 -36.18
C ALA A 631 11.94 13.94 -37.00
N SER A 632 10.62 13.87 -37.15
CA SER A 632 9.93 12.84 -37.94
C SER A 632 8.51 13.25 -38.29
N LEU A 633 8.00 12.75 -39.41
CA LEU A 633 6.62 12.95 -39.88
C LEU A 633 5.90 11.61 -40.02
N LEU A 634 4.60 11.68 -40.29
CA LEU A 634 3.83 10.59 -40.85
C LEU A 634 3.70 10.76 -42.38
N ASN A 635 3.74 9.67 -43.14
CA ASN A 635 3.53 9.71 -44.59
C ASN A 635 2.06 9.72 -45.06
N ALA A 636 1.12 9.57 -44.13
CA ALA A 636 -0.32 9.70 -44.35
C ALA A 636 -0.97 10.18 -43.05
N PRO A 637 -2.24 10.64 -43.06
CA PRO A 637 -2.91 11.10 -41.85
C PRO A 637 -2.94 10.03 -40.74
N TYR A 638 -2.68 10.45 -39.51
CA TYR A 638 -2.93 9.67 -38.29
C TYR A 638 -4.40 9.21 -38.25
N PRO A 639 -4.72 7.96 -37.85
CA PRO A 639 -3.81 6.91 -37.34
C PRO A 639 -3.24 5.98 -38.43
N LYS A 640 -3.43 6.27 -39.71
CA LYS A 640 -3.01 5.40 -40.83
C LYS A 640 -1.57 5.66 -41.28
N GLY A 641 -1.01 6.81 -40.94
CA GLY A 641 0.36 7.20 -41.24
C GLY A 641 1.40 6.27 -40.62
N THR A 642 2.45 5.98 -41.39
CA THR A 642 3.68 5.38 -40.89
C THR A 642 4.76 6.45 -40.72
N ARG A 643 5.58 6.29 -39.69
CA ARG A 643 6.68 7.20 -39.35
C ARG A 643 7.73 7.25 -40.46
N VAL A 644 8.07 8.45 -40.89
CA VAL A 644 9.19 8.79 -41.77
C VAL A 644 10.10 9.76 -41.00
N VAL A 645 11.33 9.32 -40.74
CA VAL A 645 12.35 10.18 -40.12
C VAL A 645 12.94 11.06 -41.22
N LEU A 646 12.83 12.39 -41.07
CA LEU A 646 13.36 13.35 -42.05
C LEU A 646 14.79 13.80 -41.74
N LEU A 647 15.21 13.67 -40.48
CA LEU A 647 16.60 13.87 -40.10
C LEU A 647 17.39 12.58 -40.32
N ASP A 648 17.95 12.43 -41.51
CA ASP A 648 19.26 11.81 -41.59
C ASP A 648 20.28 12.78 -40.94
N LYS A 649 21.13 12.26 -40.06
CA LYS A 649 21.80 13.06 -39.03
C LYS A 649 23.13 13.67 -39.51
N GLU A 650 23.06 14.66 -40.37
CA GLU A 650 24.16 15.60 -40.62
C GLU A 650 23.98 16.88 -39.78
N GLU A 651 24.67 17.10 -38.65
CA GLU A 651 25.67 16.27 -37.97
C GLU A 651 25.12 15.76 -36.63
N VAL A 652 24.86 14.45 -36.53
CA VAL A 652 25.03 13.73 -35.27
C VAL A 652 25.97 12.57 -35.55
N THR A 653 27.24 12.94 -35.73
CA THR A 653 28.36 12.01 -35.83
C THR A 653 28.27 10.90 -34.77
N PRO A 654 28.88 9.71 -34.98
CA PRO A 654 28.96 8.67 -33.94
C PRO A 654 29.51 9.23 -32.60
N LYS A 655 30.36 10.26 -32.66
CA LYS A 655 30.81 11.05 -31.51
C LYS A 655 29.67 11.80 -30.81
N MET A 656 28.84 12.55 -31.53
CA MET A 656 27.70 13.29 -30.98
C MET A 656 26.55 12.38 -30.51
N MET A 657 26.28 11.25 -31.19
CA MET A 657 25.34 10.24 -30.67
C MET A 657 25.88 9.64 -29.37
N ALA A 658 27.18 9.37 -29.31
CA ALA A 658 27.82 8.96 -28.07
C ALA A 658 27.84 10.07 -27.01
N GLU A 659 27.85 11.36 -27.35
CA GLU A 659 27.75 12.49 -26.40
C GLU A 659 26.33 12.65 -25.86
N HIS A 660 25.31 12.59 -26.70
CA HIS A 660 23.91 12.65 -26.26
C HIS A 660 23.51 11.42 -25.44
N PHE A 661 23.94 10.22 -25.87
CA PHE A 661 23.82 9.01 -25.06
C PHE A 661 24.56 9.14 -23.71
N ARG A 662 25.80 9.66 -23.70
CA ARG A 662 26.56 9.91 -22.46
C ARG A 662 25.83 10.89 -21.54
N SER A 663 25.23 11.95 -22.11
CA SER A 663 24.48 12.97 -21.38
C SER A 663 23.19 12.43 -20.76
N LEU A 664 22.39 11.65 -21.50
CA LEU A 664 21.19 11.00 -20.98
C LEU A 664 21.53 9.91 -19.96
N LYS A 665 22.57 9.11 -20.20
CA LYS A 665 23.10 8.15 -19.24
C LYS A 665 23.59 8.84 -17.96
N SER A 666 24.34 9.94 -18.05
CA SER A 666 24.81 10.67 -16.87
C SER A 666 23.65 11.30 -16.12
N ALA A 667 22.73 11.98 -16.81
CA ALA A 667 21.54 12.59 -16.21
C ALA A 667 20.64 11.56 -15.53
N GLY A 668 20.43 10.39 -16.14
CA GLY A 668 19.65 9.31 -15.56
C GLY A 668 20.30 8.67 -14.33
N ILE A 669 21.61 8.40 -14.38
CA ILE A 669 22.36 7.85 -13.23
C ILE A 669 22.50 8.90 -12.11
N GLU A 670 22.62 10.18 -12.45
CA GLU A 670 22.66 11.28 -11.49
C GLU A 670 21.30 11.52 -10.84
N ALA A 671 20.21 11.54 -11.62
CA ALA A 671 18.85 11.56 -11.11
C ALA A 671 18.58 10.37 -10.18
N PHE A 672 19.02 9.16 -10.53
CA PHE A 672 18.94 7.98 -9.68
C PHE A 672 19.69 8.16 -8.35
N LYS A 673 20.95 8.63 -8.40
CA LYS A 673 21.76 8.93 -7.19
C LYS A 673 21.10 10.01 -6.32
N ASN A 674 20.51 11.01 -6.95
CA ASN A 674 19.81 12.13 -6.32
C ASN A 674 18.33 11.80 -6.01
N ARG A 675 17.92 10.52 -6.11
CA ARG A 675 16.58 10.00 -5.81
C ARG A 675 15.42 10.59 -6.60
N ARG A 676 15.70 11.25 -7.73
CA ARG A 676 14.71 11.71 -8.71
C ARG A 676 14.35 10.55 -9.66
N PHE A 677 13.63 9.57 -9.14
CA PHE A 677 13.43 8.30 -9.85
C PHE A 677 12.54 8.41 -11.11
N GLY A 678 11.64 9.38 -11.18
CA GLY A 678 10.88 9.69 -12.42
C GLY A 678 11.80 10.20 -13.53
N ASP A 679 12.58 11.25 -13.25
CA ASP A 679 13.60 11.80 -14.16
C ASP A 679 14.62 10.74 -14.57
N ALA A 680 15.04 9.89 -13.62
CA ALA A 680 15.94 8.78 -13.88
C ALA A 680 15.33 7.77 -14.86
N HIS A 681 14.06 7.38 -14.65
CA HIS A 681 13.36 6.45 -15.53
C HIS A 681 13.27 7.02 -16.95
N GLN A 682 12.79 8.27 -17.09
CA GLN A 682 12.65 8.93 -18.38
C GLN A 682 14.00 9.09 -19.11
N ALA A 683 15.05 9.52 -18.40
CA ALA A 683 16.37 9.74 -19.00
C ALA A 683 17.08 8.42 -19.36
N LEU A 684 16.97 7.38 -18.53
CA LEU A 684 17.55 6.06 -18.80
C LEU A 684 16.80 5.32 -19.93
N GLN A 685 15.47 5.45 -20.00
CA GLN A 685 14.67 4.92 -21.11
C GLN A 685 15.01 5.63 -22.43
N LYS A 686 15.15 6.97 -22.42
CA LYS A 686 15.66 7.76 -23.55
C LYS A 686 17.11 7.45 -23.91
N ALA A 687 17.94 6.98 -22.96
CA ALA A 687 19.30 6.51 -23.25
C ALA A 687 19.29 5.15 -23.97
N LEU A 688 18.47 4.18 -23.52
CA LEU A 688 18.35 2.87 -24.19
C LEU A 688 17.78 2.98 -25.61
N SER A 689 16.86 3.92 -25.87
CA SER A 689 16.35 4.14 -27.24
C SER A 689 17.40 4.69 -28.21
N LEU A 690 18.57 5.13 -27.73
CA LEU A 690 19.70 5.56 -28.56
C LEU A 690 20.78 4.49 -28.68
N LYS A 691 21.08 3.77 -27.59
CA LYS A 691 22.11 2.73 -27.56
C LYS A 691 21.91 1.78 -26.39
N GLU A 692 22.01 0.49 -26.68
CA GLU A 692 22.10 -0.56 -25.67
C GLU A 692 23.35 -0.38 -24.77
N ASP A 693 23.14 -0.36 -23.45
CA ASP A 693 24.22 -0.26 -22.47
C ASP A 693 23.86 -0.95 -21.15
N ARG A 694 24.73 -1.86 -20.75
CA ARG A 694 24.62 -2.66 -19.52
C ARG A 694 24.40 -1.88 -18.22
N GLU A 695 25.01 -0.71 -18.06
CA GLU A 695 24.77 0.10 -16.85
C GLU A 695 23.41 0.80 -16.95
N VAL A 696 23.01 1.28 -18.13
CA VAL A 696 21.69 1.89 -18.31
C VAL A 696 20.58 0.87 -18.02
N TYR A 697 20.70 -0.37 -18.51
CA TYR A 697 19.81 -1.48 -18.11
C TYR A 697 19.79 -1.71 -16.60
N LEU A 698 20.97 -1.79 -15.97
CA LEU A 698 21.10 -2.04 -14.54
C LEU A 698 20.46 -0.92 -13.69
N TYR A 699 20.72 0.34 -14.04
CA TYR A 699 20.15 1.49 -13.35
C TYR A 699 18.66 1.67 -13.67
N LEU A 700 18.18 1.36 -14.87
CA LEU A 700 16.76 1.42 -15.21
C LEU A 700 15.96 0.35 -14.45
N ALA A 701 16.47 -0.89 -14.40
CA ALA A 701 15.90 -1.95 -13.58
C ALA A 701 15.85 -1.54 -12.10
N TYR A 702 16.96 -1.05 -11.51
CA TYR A 702 16.93 -0.52 -10.14
C TYR A 702 15.95 0.64 -9.98
N THR A 703 15.80 1.53 -10.97
CA THR A 703 14.84 2.63 -10.93
C THR A 703 13.40 2.11 -10.92
N GLN A 704 13.07 1.15 -11.78
CA GLN A 704 11.76 0.50 -11.85
C GLN A 704 11.45 -0.29 -10.57
N MET A 705 12.42 -1.02 -10.01
CA MET A 705 12.29 -1.68 -8.69
C MET A 705 11.96 -0.68 -7.58
N ILE A 706 12.60 0.49 -7.57
CA ILE A 706 12.36 1.54 -6.57
C ILE A 706 11.01 2.24 -6.79
N LEU A 707 10.59 2.43 -8.05
CA LEU A 707 9.26 2.92 -8.42
C LEU A 707 8.13 1.88 -8.18
N GLY A 708 8.48 0.64 -7.79
CA GLY A 708 7.53 -0.44 -7.53
C GLY A 708 7.06 -1.18 -8.78
N ASP A 709 7.57 -0.85 -9.96
CA ASP A 709 7.25 -1.55 -11.22
C ASP A 709 8.11 -2.82 -11.37
N ALA A 710 7.72 -3.84 -10.60
CA ALA A 710 8.39 -5.12 -10.57
C ALA A 710 8.30 -5.89 -11.90
N SER A 711 7.31 -5.58 -12.75
CA SER A 711 7.10 -6.21 -14.05
C SER A 711 7.98 -5.56 -15.13
N ALA A 712 8.02 -4.24 -15.22
CA ALA A 712 8.91 -3.55 -16.16
C ALA A 712 10.38 -3.75 -15.81
N SER A 713 10.74 -3.86 -14.51
CA SER A 713 12.10 -4.24 -14.09
C SER A 713 12.49 -5.64 -14.59
N GLU A 714 11.56 -6.59 -14.59
CA GLU A 714 11.80 -7.95 -15.06
C GLU A 714 12.01 -7.98 -16.58
N GLU A 715 11.13 -7.33 -17.34
CA GLU A 715 11.29 -7.15 -18.79
C GLU A 715 12.61 -6.43 -19.15
N THR A 716 12.98 -5.40 -18.38
CA THR A 716 14.24 -4.65 -18.56
C THR A 716 15.47 -5.52 -18.25
N LEU A 717 15.42 -6.37 -17.24
CA LEU A 717 16.50 -7.31 -16.92
C LEU A 717 16.61 -8.43 -17.96
N GLU A 718 15.49 -8.95 -18.47
CA GLU A 718 15.49 -9.95 -19.55
C GLU A 718 16.08 -9.39 -20.85
N LYS A 719 15.65 -8.19 -21.27
CA LYS A 719 16.23 -7.47 -22.42
C LYS A 719 17.71 -7.18 -22.22
N GLY A 720 18.09 -6.68 -21.04
CA GLY A 720 19.50 -6.42 -20.70
C GLY A 720 20.36 -7.68 -20.73
N ILE A 721 19.84 -8.82 -20.26
CA ILE A 721 20.53 -10.12 -20.32
C ILE A 721 20.61 -10.64 -21.76
N ALA A 722 19.58 -10.45 -22.59
CA ALA A 722 19.61 -10.82 -24.00
C ALA A 722 20.64 -9.99 -24.79
N ALA A 723 20.70 -8.68 -24.53
CA ALA A 723 21.66 -7.75 -25.15
C ALA A 723 23.10 -7.91 -24.63
N PHE A 724 23.26 -8.23 -23.34
CA PHE A 724 24.56 -8.42 -22.69
C PHE A 724 24.65 -9.76 -21.93
N PRO A 725 24.69 -10.92 -22.64
CA PRO A 725 24.65 -12.24 -21.98
C PRO A 725 25.80 -12.51 -21.00
N TYR A 726 26.93 -11.79 -21.12
CA TYR A 726 28.08 -11.95 -20.23
C TYR A 726 28.11 -10.95 -19.06
N GLU A 727 27.14 -10.03 -18.95
CA GLU A 727 27.10 -9.05 -17.85
C GLU A 727 26.50 -9.66 -16.58
N VAL A 728 27.38 -10.26 -15.78
CA VAL A 728 27.07 -10.93 -14.51
C VAL A 728 26.18 -10.11 -13.57
N ARG A 729 26.33 -8.78 -13.53
CA ARG A 729 25.53 -7.93 -12.62
C ARG A 729 24.04 -7.98 -12.90
N LEU A 730 23.61 -8.12 -14.16
CA LEU A 730 22.19 -8.21 -14.51
C LEU A 730 21.58 -9.51 -13.99
N TYR A 731 22.28 -10.64 -14.14
CA TYR A 731 21.91 -11.93 -13.53
C TYR A 731 21.86 -11.86 -12.01
N GLN A 732 22.81 -11.18 -11.36
CA GLN A 732 22.80 -11.01 -9.91
C GLN A 732 21.59 -10.19 -9.42
N VAL A 733 21.14 -9.17 -10.16
CA VAL A 733 19.93 -8.41 -9.79
C VAL A 733 18.68 -9.24 -10.02
N TYR A 734 18.53 -9.85 -11.20
CA TYR A 734 17.33 -10.63 -11.54
C TYR A 734 17.16 -11.84 -10.60
N ALA A 735 18.25 -12.57 -10.30
CA ALA A 735 18.20 -13.67 -9.35
C ALA A 735 17.81 -13.23 -7.93
N ARG A 736 18.28 -12.05 -7.46
CA ARG A 736 17.84 -11.51 -6.15
C ARG A 736 16.37 -11.09 -6.17
N GLN A 737 15.89 -10.51 -7.27
CA GLN A 737 14.48 -10.13 -7.45
C GLN A 737 13.56 -11.35 -7.38
N LEU A 738 13.90 -12.43 -8.11
CA LEU A 738 13.17 -13.70 -8.07
C LEU A 738 13.25 -14.37 -6.68
N ALA A 739 14.43 -14.39 -6.06
CA ALA A 739 14.61 -14.93 -4.70
C ALA A 739 13.75 -14.20 -3.66
N ALA A 740 13.64 -12.87 -3.76
CA ALA A 740 12.80 -12.04 -2.88
C ALA A 740 11.30 -12.33 -3.04
N ARG A 741 10.86 -12.86 -4.19
CA ARG A 741 9.49 -13.34 -4.43
C ARG A 741 9.29 -14.82 -4.08
N GLY A 742 10.33 -15.51 -3.60
CA GLY A 742 10.30 -16.96 -3.32
C GLY A 742 10.51 -17.86 -4.54
N GLU A 743 10.80 -17.31 -5.73
CA GLU A 743 10.99 -18.05 -6.99
C GLU A 743 12.41 -18.66 -7.10
N ASN A 744 12.82 -19.37 -6.03
CA ASN A 744 14.19 -19.81 -5.81
C ASN A 744 14.72 -20.73 -6.92
N GLU A 745 13.88 -21.56 -7.55
CA GLU A 745 14.30 -22.41 -8.67
C GLU A 745 14.67 -21.60 -9.93
N LYS A 746 13.91 -20.54 -10.25
CA LYS A 746 14.23 -19.67 -11.39
C LYS A 746 15.48 -18.85 -11.10
N ALA A 747 15.59 -18.31 -9.88
CA ALA A 747 16.77 -17.61 -9.42
C ALA A 747 18.03 -18.50 -9.50
N LEU A 748 17.93 -19.78 -9.10
CA LEU A 748 19.04 -20.72 -9.14
C LEU A 748 19.51 -21.01 -10.57
N LYS A 749 18.57 -21.24 -11.51
CA LYS A 749 18.88 -21.44 -12.94
C LYS A 749 19.64 -20.24 -13.55
N LEU A 750 19.25 -19.01 -13.20
CA LEU A 750 19.96 -17.79 -13.64
C LEU A 750 21.36 -17.68 -13.04
N VAL A 751 21.52 -18.03 -11.76
CA VAL A 751 22.82 -17.99 -11.06
C VAL A 751 23.77 -19.08 -11.56
N ASP A 752 23.27 -20.29 -11.82
CA ASP A 752 24.06 -21.37 -12.43
C ASP A 752 24.56 -20.97 -13.81
N ARG A 753 23.69 -20.38 -14.66
CA ARG A 753 24.08 -19.84 -15.96
C ARG A 753 25.13 -18.73 -15.83
N ALA A 754 24.97 -17.82 -14.86
CA ALA A 754 25.94 -16.76 -14.63
C ALA A 754 27.31 -17.28 -14.12
N LEU A 755 27.31 -18.36 -13.32
CA LEU A 755 28.53 -19.03 -12.84
C LEU A 755 29.24 -19.84 -13.93
N GLN A 756 28.54 -20.29 -14.98
CA GLN A 756 29.24 -20.87 -16.15
C GLN A 756 30.12 -19.83 -16.87
N MET A 757 29.75 -18.56 -16.80
CA MET A 757 30.45 -17.45 -17.46
C MET A 757 31.47 -16.76 -16.54
N SER A 758 31.18 -16.69 -15.24
CA SER A 758 32.12 -16.23 -14.22
C SER A 758 32.20 -17.22 -13.05
N PRO A 759 32.95 -18.33 -13.21
CA PRO A 759 33.02 -19.41 -12.22
C PRO A 759 33.55 -18.99 -10.86
N ASP A 760 34.23 -17.84 -10.78
CA ASP A 760 34.86 -17.33 -9.57
C ASP A 760 34.22 -16.08 -8.96
N ASP A 761 33.08 -15.61 -9.49
CA ASP A 761 32.35 -14.49 -8.89
C ASP A 761 31.88 -14.84 -7.45
N PRO A 762 32.40 -14.15 -6.41
CA PRO A 762 32.08 -14.49 -5.03
C PRO A 762 30.63 -14.16 -4.67
N THR A 763 30.03 -13.19 -5.37
CA THR A 763 28.65 -12.76 -5.12
C THR A 763 27.66 -13.77 -5.70
N LEU A 764 27.90 -14.28 -6.91
CA LEU A 764 27.13 -15.39 -7.46
C LEU A 764 27.28 -16.67 -6.63
N LYS A 765 28.50 -17.00 -6.17
CA LYS A 765 28.72 -18.14 -5.25
C LYS A 765 27.89 -17.99 -3.97
N VAL A 766 27.82 -16.79 -3.38
CA VAL A 766 26.99 -16.51 -2.20
C VAL A 766 25.48 -16.55 -2.51
N ILE A 767 25.02 -15.98 -3.63
CA ILE A 767 23.60 -16.06 -4.03
C ILE A 767 23.21 -17.52 -4.26
N ARG A 768 24.01 -18.29 -5.01
CA ARG A 768 23.81 -19.73 -5.24
C ARG A 768 23.74 -20.47 -3.91
N GLN A 769 24.74 -20.26 -3.05
CA GLN A 769 24.81 -20.88 -1.74
C GLN A 769 23.56 -20.55 -0.92
N ASN A 770 23.03 -19.33 -0.97
CA ASN A 770 21.82 -18.96 -0.24
C ASN A 770 20.54 -19.58 -0.86
N LEU A 771 20.48 -19.73 -2.18
CA LEU A 771 19.38 -20.40 -2.89
C LEU A 771 19.38 -21.92 -2.71
N THR A 772 20.57 -22.54 -2.58
CA THR A 772 20.75 -23.97 -2.28
C THR A 772 21.00 -24.20 -0.78
N ALA A 773 20.62 -23.26 0.08
CA ALA A 773 20.70 -23.44 1.52
C ALA A 773 19.57 -24.36 1.98
N PRO A 774 19.84 -25.43 2.76
CA PRO A 774 18.82 -25.90 3.68
C PRO A 774 18.47 -24.74 4.65
N PRO A 775 17.24 -24.70 5.19
CA PRO A 775 16.89 -23.73 6.24
C PRO A 775 17.90 -23.81 7.40
N ALA A 776 18.07 -22.70 8.12
CA ALA A 776 19.31 -22.34 8.83
C ALA A 776 19.72 -23.21 10.05
N SER A 777 19.16 -24.41 10.22
CA SER A 777 19.61 -25.42 11.19
C SER A 777 20.87 -26.19 10.74
N GLU A 778 21.24 -26.19 9.46
CA GLU A 778 22.33 -27.06 8.95
C GLU A 778 23.37 -26.32 8.08
N ARG A 779 24.39 -25.73 8.71
CA ARG A 779 25.67 -25.39 8.06
C ARG A 779 26.88 -25.70 8.93
N GLN A 780 27.38 -26.93 8.79
CA GLN A 780 28.65 -27.36 9.37
C GLN A 780 29.83 -26.66 8.67
N PHE A 781 30.83 -26.24 9.44
CA PHE A 781 32.11 -25.75 8.93
C PHE A 781 32.94 -26.91 8.36
N SER A 782 33.11 -26.99 7.05
CA SER A 782 34.04 -27.95 6.43
C SER A 782 35.49 -27.43 6.49
N ASN A 783 36.29 -27.96 7.40
CA ASN A 783 37.73 -27.73 7.46
C ASN A 783 38.46 -28.24 6.20
N LYS A 784 39.05 -27.34 5.39
CA LYS A 784 40.16 -27.68 4.48
C LYS A 784 41.23 -26.59 4.51
N LYS A 785 42.44 -26.96 4.97
CA LYS A 785 43.65 -26.13 4.90
C LYS A 785 44.07 -25.91 3.43
N PRO A 786 44.44 -24.68 3.03
CA PRO A 786 45.38 -24.43 1.95
C PRO A 786 46.83 -24.42 2.48
N ALA A 787 47.78 -24.77 1.60
CA ALA A 787 49.22 -24.82 1.89
C ALA A 787 49.87 -23.40 1.91
N PRO A 788 51.07 -23.23 2.50
CA PRO A 788 51.63 -21.90 2.73
C PRO A 788 52.20 -21.27 1.44
N GLN A 789 51.86 -20.00 1.20
CA GLN A 789 52.57 -19.15 0.23
C GLN A 789 53.25 -17.98 0.94
N LYS A 790 54.40 -17.56 0.37
CA LYS A 790 55.45 -16.80 1.04
C LYS A 790 55.02 -15.36 1.37
N ALA A 791 55.48 -14.88 2.52
CA ALA A 791 55.30 -13.49 2.94
C ALA A 791 55.96 -12.50 1.95
N ARG A 792 55.26 -11.40 1.69
CA ARG A 792 55.87 -10.09 1.40
C ARG A 792 55.54 -9.15 2.57
N PRO A 793 56.41 -8.15 2.87
CA PRO A 793 56.34 -7.45 4.15
C PRO A 793 55.10 -6.55 4.27
N LEU A 794 54.55 -6.44 5.49
CA LEU A 794 53.71 -5.29 5.81
C LEU A 794 54.59 -4.04 5.87
N GLU A 795 54.37 -3.10 4.96
CA GLU A 795 54.71 -1.70 5.24
C GLU A 795 53.75 -1.16 6.30
N LYS A 796 54.31 -0.61 7.38
CA LYS A 796 53.57 0.16 8.38
C LYS A 796 53.10 1.47 7.74
N ALA A 797 51.80 1.72 7.69
CA ALA A 797 51.26 3.04 7.35
C ALA A 797 49.99 3.39 8.15
N VAL A 798 50.16 4.31 9.11
CA VAL A 798 49.16 5.23 9.66
C VAL A 798 48.00 4.62 10.50
N GLU A 799 48.19 4.60 11.82
CA GLU A 799 47.08 4.85 12.75
C GLU A 799 46.51 6.26 12.46
N GLY A 800 45.28 6.35 11.96
CA GLY A 800 44.69 7.62 11.56
C GLY A 800 43.17 7.64 11.65
N ALA A 801 42.59 8.85 11.61
CA ALA A 801 41.15 9.09 11.76
C ALA A 801 40.27 8.23 10.83
N ALA A 802 40.76 7.89 9.62
CA ALA A 802 40.07 6.98 8.70
C ALA A 802 39.86 5.57 9.28
N SER A 803 40.84 5.01 10.01
CA SER A 803 40.69 3.71 10.69
C SER A 803 39.62 3.77 11.78
N ALA A 804 39.61 4.86 12.56
CA ALA A 804 38.60 5.09 13.59
C ALA A 804 37.17 5.28 13.00
N LYS A 805 37.03 5.96 11.85
CA LYS A 805 35.73 6.08 11.14
C LYS A 805 35.17 4.71 10.78
N TRP A 806 35.96 3.87 10.08
CA TRP A 806 35.49 2.56 9.64
C TRP A 806 35.20 1.61 10.81
N GLN A 807 36.03 1.61 11.85
CA GLN A 807 35.78 0.83 13.08
C GLN A 807 34.53 1.34 13.83
N GLY A 808 34.30 2.65 13.86
CA GLY A 808 33.11 3.27 14.46
C GLY A 808 31.82 2.90 13.73
N ILE A 809 31.80 2.97 12.39
CA ILE A 809 30.66 2.55 11.57
C ILE A 809 30.43 1.02 11.68
N ALA A 810 31.49 0.22 11.72
CA ALA A 810 31.37 -1.23 11.93
C ALA A 810 30.79 -1.55 13.32
N SER A 811 31.22 -0.84 14.37
CA SER A 811 30.69 -0.98 15.73
C SER A 811 29.22 -0.55 15.80
N PHE A 812 28.83 0.51 15.09
CA PHE A 812 27.43 0.93 14.99
C PHE A 812 26.57 -0.17 14.33
N LYS A 813 27.03 -0.75 13.22
CA LYS A 813 26.35 -1.85 12.52
C LYS A 813 26.28 -3.14 13.34
N ALA A 814 27.22 -3.34 14.26
CA ALA A 814 27.21 -4.42 15.26
C ALA A 814 26.44 -4.06 16.54
N SER A 815 25.64 -2.99 16.54
CA SER A 815 24.86 -2.48 17.68
C SER A 815 25.68 -2.09 18.93
N LYS A 816 26.99 -1.90 18.79
CA LYS A 816 27.90 -1.47 19.87
C LYS A 816 27.97 0.06 19.94
N TYR A 817 26.87 0.70 20.32
CA TYR A 817 26.70 2.15 20.18
C TYR A 817 27.71 2.98 21.01
N THR A 818 28.11 2.52 22.20
CA THR A 818 29.12 3.20 23.04
C THR A 818 30.53 3.17 22.42
N GLU A 819 30.92 2.04 21.82
CA GLU A 819 32.18 1.88 21.09
C GLU A 819 32.15 2.71 19.81
N ALA A 820 31.02 2.69 19.08
CA ALA A 820 30.78 3.50 17.90
C ALA A 820 30.92 5.00 18.18
N GLU A 821 30.22 5.54 19.19
CA GLU A 821 30.28 6.95 19.57
C GLU A 821 31.72 7.40 19.86
N LYS A 822 32.47 6.61 20.65
CA LYS A 822 33.86 6.91 21.03
C LYS A 822 34.78 6.96 19.80
N LEU A 823 34.65 6.00 18.89
CA LEU A 823 35.47 5.90 17.68
C LEU A 823 35.10 6.99 16.66
N LEU A 824 33.81 7.24 16.44
CA LEU A 824 33.31 8.26 15.52
C LEU A 824 33.68 9.67 15.99
N SER A 825 33.52 9.98 17.29
CA SER A 825 33.96 11.25 17.89
C SER A 825 35.46 11.46 17.74
N ARG A 826 36.27 10.40 17.88
CA ARG A 826 37.73 10.46 17.66
C ARG A 826 38.11 10.63 16.18
N SER A 827 37.29 10.13 15.26
CA SER A 827 37.51 10.28 13.81
C SER A 827 37.14 11.66 13.26
N LEU A 828 36.36 12.44 14.01
CA LEU A 828 35.84 13.76 13.63
C LEU A 828 36.85 14.91 13.73
N SER A 829 38.14 14.62 13.51
CA SER A 829 39.21 15.64 13.41
C SER A 829 39.12 16.49 12.14
N LYS A 830 38.31 16.08 11.17
CA LYS A 830 37.84 16.88 10.03
C LYS A 830 36.33 16.63 9.87
N PRO A 831 35.54 17.62 9.40
CA PRO A 831 34.13 17.42 9.12
C PRO A 831 33.90 16.32 8.07
N ASP A 832 33.00 15.37 8.38
CA ASP A 832 32.62 14.29 7.47
C ASP A 832 31.13 13.96 7.69
N ARG A 833 30.32 14.14 6.64
CA ARG A 833 28.84 14.02 6.70
C ARG A 833 28.38 12.66 7.21
N GLU A 834 29.04 11.60 6.77
CA GLU A 834 28.71 10.22 7.14
C GLU A 834 29.03 9.96 8.62
N THR A 835 30.18 10.43 9.10
CA THR A 835 30.61 10.31 10.50
C THR A 835 29.67 11.08 11.43
N TYR A 836 29.24 12.30 11.06
CA TYR A 836 28.21 13.02 11.82
C TYR A 836 26.89 12.24 11.88
N LEU A 837 26.38 11.72 10.76
CA LEU A 837 25.14 10.94 10.74
C LEU A 837 25.22 9.71 11.66
N TYR A 838 26.26 8.90 11.55
CA TYR A 838 26.41 7.72 12.43
C TYR A 838 26.66 8.10 13.89
N LEU A 839 27.33 9.21 14.19
CA LEU A 839 27.53 9.70 15.55
C LEU A 839 26.21 10.18 16.17
N ILE A 840 25.42 10.97 15.42
CA ILE A 840 24.09 11.42 15.81
C ILE A 840 23.19 10.22 16.12
N TYR A 841 23.13 9.22 15.23
CA TYR A 841 22.33 8.03 15.48
C TYR A 841 22.85 7.20 16.67
N ALA A 842 24.16 7.13 16.90
CA ALA A 842 24.72 6.47 18.09
C ALA A 842 24.30 7.21 19.38
N GLN A 843 24.39 8.55 19.40
CA GLN A 843 23.99 9.37 20.54
C GLN A 843 22.48 9.32 20.82
N MET A 844 21.64 9.27 19.77
CA MET A 844 20.20 9.02 19.91
C MET A 844 19.92 7.65 20.55
N ARG A 845 20.59 6.58 20.09
CA ARG A 845 20.45 5.22 20.66
C ARG A 845 20.98 5.11 22.11
N LEU A 846 21.89 5.99 22.50
CA LEU A 846 22.41 6.11 23.86
C LEU A 846 21.66 7.15 24.73
N ASN A 847 20.59 7.76 24.21
CA ASN A 847 19.83 8.83 24.87
C ASN A 847 20.70 10.02 25.39
N LYS A 848 21.79 10.33 24.68
CA LYS A 848 22.77 11.36 25.08
C LYS A 848 22.35 12.77 24.67
N LYS A 849 21.24 13.25 25.24
CA LYS A 849 20.54 14.50 24.85
C LYS A 849 21.46 15.73 24.70
N GLN A 850 22.43 15.93 25.61
CA GLN A 850 23.33 17.09 25.53
C GLN A 850 24.37 16.98 24.40
N ALA A 851 25.06 15.83 24.30
CA ALA A 851 26.06 15.61 23.25
C ALA A 851 25.42 15.57 21.85
N LEU A 852 24.19 15.05 21.77
CA LEU A 852 23.37 15.05 20.57
C LEU A 852 23.08 16.47 20.07
N ALA A 853 22.64 17.39 20.94
CA ALA A 853 22.38 18.78 20.55
C ALA A 853 23.66 19.47 20.02
N THR A 854 24.80 19.33 20.70
CA THR A 854 26.08 19.89 20.23
C THR A 854 26.52 19.29 18.89
N THR A 855 26.32 17.99 18.70
CA THR A 855 26.70 17.30 17.45
C THR A 855 25.78 17.70 16.28
N LEU A 856 24.48 17.88 16.53
CA LEU A 856 23.50 18.35 15.56
C LEU A 856 23.80 19.79 15.11
N GLN A 857 23.98 20.71 16.05
CA GLN A 857 24.35 22.09 15.74
C GLN A 857 25.63 22.15 14.90
N LYS A 858 26.70 21.48 15.35
CA LYS A 858 27.97 21.49 14.63
C LYS A 858 27.87 20.82 13.24
N SER A 859 27.03 19.80 13.08
CA SER A 859 26.79 19.18 11.77
C SER A 859 26.11 20.11 10.77
N ILE A 860 25.28 21.06 11.24
CA ILE A 860 24.68 22.12 10.41
C ILE A 860 25.72 23.19 10.09
N GLU A 861 26.53 23.62 11.06
CA GLU A 861 27.62 24.59 10.86
C GLU A 861 28.65 24.10 9.83
N ASP A 862 29.04 22.82 9.91
CA ASP A 862 29.99 22.19 8.98
C ASP A 862 29.35 21.85 7.61
N PHE A 863 28.02 21.67 7.53
CA PHE A 863 27.30 21.24 6.32
C PHE A 863 25.90 21.89 6.17
N PRO A 864 25.83 23.21 5.86
CA PRO A 864 24.55 23.94 5.77
C PRO A 864 23.67 23.53 4.57
N ASP A 865 24.22 22.83 3.57
CA ASP A 865 23.46 22.28 2.43
C ASP A 865 22.95 20.84 2.68
N GLU A 866 23.09 20.31 3.90
CA GLU A 866 22.68 18.95 4.24
C GLU A 866 21.37 18.95 5.05
N VAL A 867 20.26 18.99 4.33
CA VAL A 867 18.89 19.04 4.87
C VAL A 867 18.57 17.99 5.95
N ARG A 868 19.27 16.84 5.93
CA ARG A 868 19.11 15.80 6.95
C ARG A 868 19.46 16.28 8.36
N PHE A 869 20.44 17.19 8.51
CA PHE A 869 20.81 17.70 9.83
C PHE A 869 19.75 18.66 10.39
N TYR A 870 19.18 19.53 9.56
CA TYR A 870 18.04 20.38 9.95
C TYR A 870 16.83 19.56 10.39
N ARG A 871 16.44 18.53 9.60
CA ARG A 871 15.35 17.61 9.96
C ARG A 871 15.60 16.89 11.29
N LEU A 872 16.82 16.38 11.50
CA LEU A 872 17.20 15.69 12.74
C LEU A 872 17.23 16.64 13.95
N TYR A 873 17.64 17.90 13.76
CA TYR A 873 17.72 18.88 14.85
C TYR A 873 16.33 19.42 15.22
N ALA A 874 15.53 19.81 14.24
CA ALA A 874 14.14 20.20 14.45
C ALA A 874 13.34 19.11 15.17
N LYS A 875 13.52 17.84 14.77
CA LYS A 875 12.92 16.71 15.48
C LYS A 875 13.42 16.59 16.93
N HIS A 876 14.73 16.68 17.17
CA HIS A 876 15.29 16.61 18.52
C HIS A 876 14.74 17.70 19.46
N LEU A 877 14.50 18.90 18.94
CA LEU A 877 13.90 20.02 19.67
C LEU A 877 12.40 19.77 19.92
N ALA A 878 11.66 19.30 18.91
CA ALA A 878 10.25 18.94 19.04
C ALA A 878 10.03 17.79 20.06
N ASP A 879 10.87 16.76 20.03
CA ASP A 879 10.86 15.63 20.98
C ASP A 879 11.15 16.06 22.44
N LYS A 880 11.73 17.26 22.66
CA LYS A 880 11.87 17.89 23.99
C LYS A 880 10.71 18.84 24.36
N GLY A 881 9.83 19.17 23.43
CA GLY A 881 8.82 20.23 23.58
C GLY A 881 9.32 21.66 23.31
N GLU A 882 10.54 21.82 22.79
CA GLU A 882 11.14 23.10 22.35
C GLU A 882 10.59 23.47 20.94
N ILE A 883 9.25 23.66 20.86
CA ILE A 883 8.49 23.78 19.59
C ILE A 883 8.89 25.02 18.77
N LYS A 884 9.19 26.14 19.42
CA LYS A 884 9.56 27.39 18.73
C LYS A 884 10.97 27.27 18.11
N GLU A 885 11.88 26.69 18.87
CA GLU A 885 13.26 26.41 18.48
C GLU A 885 13.28 25.38 17.34
N ALA A 886 12.44 24.35 17.41
CA ALA A 886 12.22 23.39 16.32
C ALA A 886 11.75 24.10 15.03
N LEU A 887 10.76 24.99 15.13
CA LEU A 887 10.23 25.74 13.98
C LEU A 887 11.31 26.64 13.34
N VAL A 888 12.17 27.28 14.14
CA VAL A 888 13.32 28.05 13.64
C VAL A 888 14.29 27.17 12.85
N GLN A 889 14.58 25.95 13.32
CA GLN A 889 15.44 25.01 12.58
C GLN A 889 14.77 24.51 11.28
N VAL A 890 13.46 24.32 11.28
CA VAL A 890 12.69 23.98 10.06
C VAL A 890 12.79 25.11 9.04
N GLN A 891 12.52 26.35 9.45
CA GLN A 891 12.57 27.52 8.56
C GLN A 891 13.99 27.81 8.06
N ALA A 892 15.02 27.59 8.88
CA ALA A 892 16.41 27.67 8.45
C ALA A 892 16.74 26.63 7.36
N GLY A 893 16.25 25.39 7.50
CA GLY A 893 16.42 24.34 6.49
C GLY A 893 15.59 24.56 5.22
N LEU A 894 14.38 25.11 5.32
CA LEU A 894 13.56 25.49 4.16
C LEU A 894 14.14 26.67 3.38
N LYS A 895 14.96 27.51 4.01
CA LYS A 895 15.65 28.61 3.32
C LYS A 895 16.73 28.11 2.34
N SER A 896 17.41 27.01 2.64
CA SER A 896 18.35 26.34 1.71
C SER A 896 17.69 25.24 0.87
N HIS A 897 16.57 24.68 1.32
CA HIS A 897 15.85 23.59 0.66
C HIS A 897 14.33 23.86 0.63
N PRO A 898 13.86 24.82 -0.18
CA PRO A 898 12.45 25.25 -0.17
C PRO A 898 11.46 24.14 -0.56
N ASP A 899 11.88 23.21 -1.42
CA ASP A 899 11.07 22.08 -1.89
C ASP A 899 11.11 20.86 -0.95
N ASP A 900 11.68 21.00 0.26
CA ASP A 900 11.83 19.89 1.20
C ASP A 900 10.52 19.54 1.91
N PHE A 901 9.73 18.66 1.29
CA PHE A 901 8.43 18.21 1.78
C PHE A 901 8.40 17.76 3.26
N GLN A 902 9.48 17.17 3.77
CA GLN A 902 9.53 16.76 5.19
C GLN A 902 9.69 17.95 6.14
N LEU A 903 10.45 18.98 5.75
CA LEU A 903 10.52 20.22 6.50
C LEU A 903 9.21 21.02 6.36
N GLN A 904 8.60 21.10 5.18
CA GLN A 904 7.30 21.77 4.99
C GLN A 904 6.20 21.14 5.87
N MET A 905 6.11 19.81 5.90
CA MET A 905 5.18 19.08 6.77
C MET A 905 5.44 19.33 8.25
N LEU A 906 6.73 19.34 8.66
CA LEU A 906 7.10 19.62 10.04
C LEU A 906 6.85 21.10 10.39
N GLU A 907 6.93 22.03 9.44
CA GLU A 907 6.58 23.44 9.65
C GLU A 907 5.10 23.61 9.97
N ASN A 908 4.22 22.97 9.20
CA ASN A 908 2.77 23.02 9.41
C ASN A 908 2.39 22.40 10.76
N PHE A 909 2.90 21.19 11.05
CA PHE A 909 2.66 20.50 12.33
C PHE A 909 3.12 21.32 13.55
N LEU A 910 4.27 22.00 13.47
CA LEU A 910 4.77 22.84 14.56
C LEU A 910 4.00 24.17 14.69
N LYS A 911 3.42 24.70 13.60
CA LYS A 911 2.51 25.86 13.64
C LYS A 911 1.18 25.51 14.32
N GLU A 912 0.53 24.42 13.88
CA GLU A 912 -0.70 23.88 14.50
C GLU A 912 -0.49 23.62 16.02
N SER A 913 0.66 23.03 16.38
CA SER A 913 1.06 22.77 17.77
C SER A 913 1.32 24.02 18.63
N LEU A 914 1.49 25.20 18.00
CA LEU A 914 1.62 26.49 18.68
C LEU A 914 0.26 27.19 18.82
N GLU A 915 -0.65 26.99 17.87
CA GLU A 915 -2.02 27.51 17.89
C GLU A 915 -2.85 26.81 18.98
N GLU A 916 -2.82 25.47 19.06
CA GLU A 916 -3.48 24.69 20.14
C GLU A 916 -2.98 25.03 21.57
N LYS A 917 -1.82 25.68 21.69
CA LYS A 917 -1.21 26.14 22.95
C LYS A 917 -1.49 27.61 23.28
N GLN A 918 -2.16 28.34 22.40
CA GLN A 918 -2.64 29.71 22.67
C GLN A 918 -4.16 29.73 22.96
N GLU A 919 -4.88 28.68 22.57
CA GLU A 919 -6.31 28.47 22.91
C GLU A 919 -6.52 27.73 24.25
N LYS A 920 -5.45 27.45 25.01
CA LYS A 920 -5.45 26.83 26.35
C LYS A 920 -4.67 27.68 27.35
#